data_AF-A0A067N2S5-F1
#
_entry.id   AF-A0A067N2S5-F1
#
_cell.length_a   1.000
_cell.length_b   1.000
_cell.length_c   1.000
_cell.angle_alpha   90.00
_cell.angle_beta   90.00
_cell.angle_gamma   90.00
#
_symmetry.space_group_name_H-M   'P 1'
#
loop_
_entity.id
_entity.type
_entity.pdbx_description
1 polymer ?
#
loop_
_entity_poly.entity_id
_entity_poly.type
_entity_poly.pdbx_seq_one_letter_code
_entity_poly.pdbx_strand_id
1 'polypeptide(L)'
;MSIEKENEKRGSDASINSAADSIDLFSYHEHNAGRLIVDPEEAKIELGDVVAAKLKLSPDGTKVLWPQPTDDPEDPQNWSDRRKALQLMIITLAAIVPDFDSGIGIAAIFALAEQYNTTTGVINNLTSNWSIFLLGWGGIFAVMLMRRLGRLPILFWSQVFAVGFLVGATFAPTLKTFTAFRCLSGFFATAPQVTGLFIVSDMYPFHKQARMLNVWTMGFIISPFLSPFAFGFLVARASWRWAYGIGCIYGAIVVALIVFFGEETIYDRTVKPLPPRPVKNLRWRVETLIGITGVRNQGYRSPWMEGILAPLKVVWRPHLLAILLYEAMVFGFAIGINVTNAVFLGSPPPVGFGFSPFGIAGAYGTPIVAVLLGELVGHYVNDWIMNFSIRRNNGVFEAESRLWACYIGLPLYICGFVTLGAAFQMHLSVGAVVMGWGIAQFAIMITTVAVYAYANDCFPKHRGEISGLINLARTLGGFSVAYFQVPWAEKHGALQTFGVEAAIVTGLFFLIVPTIQIKGRALRSLKVEVANQPQVTMDRKLTYKLPPTTITDKLVSQNTRRIKALEEQKRRRAEKFDSTRQLDLFADLSLGVSDDEADLNSNEPDGPAILREGLASYTSMLPASSENDQVEASARADKKRKGKNKRSKGASKGQLRRQSKWANQCMYAELLEMLDDNVWSVSPDAAAHDGLPEDLEKGWVCVAPVPVGKRCLAVVTAAPNGISPNTTLRSRLLGKPLMPRFPSSLPPETVLDCILDANWRDNGILHVLDVIKWKGQDIGDCEAPFRFWWRDTRLAELLPSPAPSMLTATSKSADVPTSPLNSQSRYQFPYPNTLVPVPYHTDTTLLNLRSQIIPLARSTRAVPVNLPLSAADGDGEMVIDAMDDAQRPVHLANLVVTVSSDGLLLYVAEATYEPGTSPLSSWIPIAYSDDDSMDGPTIRRPLDRFERLIMRRLEIASGAQLDIDM
;
A
#
# COMPACT_ATOMS: atom_id res chain seq x y z
N MET A 1 -8.51 25.04 49.85
CA MET A 1 -8.19 23.60 50.09
C MET A 1 -9.27 22.60 49.69
N SER A 2 -10.55 22.73 50.09
CA SER A 2 -11.58 21.76 49.67
C SER A 2 -12.11 21.98 48.25
N ILE A 3 -12.07 23.22 47.74
CA ILE A 3 -12.56 23.60 46.40
C ILE A 3 -11.48 23.39 45.31
N GLU A 4 -10.20 23.52 45.66
CA GLU A 4 -9.07 23.22 44.74
C GLU A 4 -8.94 21.74 44.43
N LYS A 5 -9.13 20.86 45.43
CA LYS A 5 -9.10 19.40 45.22
C LYS A 5 -10.27 18.90 44.37
N GLU A 6 -11.39 19.63 44.34
CA GLU A 6 -12.56 19.29 43.52
C GLU A 6 -12.41 19.78 42.08
N ASN A 7 -11.72 20.92 41.87
CA ASN A 7 -11.36 21.43 40.55
C ASN A 7 -10.17 20.68 39.90
N GLU A 8 -9.19 20.21 40.67
CA GLU A 8 -8.12 19.32 40.17
C GLU A 8 -8.68 17.97 39.71
N LYS A 9 -9.65 17.39 40.45
CA LYS A 9 -10.36 16.18 40.03
C LYS A 9 -11.20 16.38 38.77
N ARG A 10 -11.91 17.51 38.66
CA ARG A 10 -12.66 17.86 37.44
C ARG A 10 -11.75 18.14 36.24
N GLY A 11 -10.57 18.71 36.47
CA GLY A 11 -9.55 18.96 35.45
C GLY A 11 -8.85 17.69 34.97
N SER A 12 -8.57 16.74 35.87
CA SER A 12 -8.03 15.41 35.51
C SER A 12 -9.07 14.55 34.80
N ASP A 13 -10.34 14.58 35.23
CA ASP A 13 -11.41 13.87 34.55
C ASP A 13 -11.68 14.46 33.15
N ALA A 14 -11.53 15.77 32.96
CA ALA A 14 -11.68 16.42 31.67
C ALA A 14 -10.52 16.12 30.69
N SER A 15 -9.27 16.02 31.19
CA SER A 15 -8.11 15.69 30.35
C SER A 15 -8.08 14.21 29.95
N ILE A 16 -8.47 13.31 30.85
CA ILE A 16 -8.63 11.87 30.57
C ILE A 16 -9.78 11.62 29.59
N ASN A 17 -10.90 12.35 29.72
CA ASN A 17 -12.00 12.28 28.76
C ASN A 17 -11.60 12.77 27.36
N SER A 18 -10.68 13.73 27.25
CA SER A 18 -10.20 14.22 25.94
C SER A 18 -9.32 13.22 25.19
N ALA A 19 -8.53 12.39 25.90
CA ALA A 19 -7.76 11.30 25.31
C ALA A 19 -8.66 10.10 24.93
N ALA A 20 -9.68 9.82 25.74
CA ALA A 20 -10.66 8.76 25.48
C ALA A 20 -11.67 9.08 24.36
N ASP A 21 -11.72 10.32 23.88
CA ASP A 21 -12.45 10.72 22.67
C ASP A 21 -11.62 10.60 21.38
N SER A 22 -10.32 10.28 21.49
CA SER A 22 -9.40 10.23 20.35
C SER A 22 -9.27 8.86 19.66
N ILE A 23 -9.72 7.76 20.28
CA ILE A 23 -9.63 6.41 19.70
C ILE A 23 -10.89 6.12 18.88
N ASP A 24 -10.74 6.03 17.55
CA ASP A 24 -11.81 5.55 16.68
C ASP A 24 -12.00 4.03 16.84
N LEU A 25 -12.92 3.67 17.73
CA LEU A 25 -13.28 2.28 18.03
C LEU A 25 -13.78 1.51 16.80
N PHE A 26 -14.31 2.19 15.77
CA PHE A 26 -14.79 1.51 14.56
C PHE A 26 -13.63 1.07 13.65
N SER A 27 -12.53 1.81 13.61
CA SER A 27 -11.33 1.47 12.84
C SER A 27 -10.26 0.74 13.66
N TYR A 28 -10.38 0.66 14.99
CA TYR A 28 -9.45 -0.06 15.87
C TYR A 28 -9.19 -1.51 15.40
N HIS A 29 -10.25 -2.23 15.05
CA HIS A 29 -10.16 -3.60 14.53
C HIS A 29 -9.38 -3.69 13.21
N GLU A 30 -9.42 -2.64 12.37
CA GLU A 30 -8.67 -2.59 11.13
C GLU A 30 -7.20 -2.24 11.35
N HIS A 31 -6.92 -1.30 12.26
CA HIS A 31 -5.56 -0.87 12.58
C HIS A 31 -4.75 -1.94 13.30
N ASN A 32 -5.40 -2.70 14.19
CA ASN A 32 -4.79 -3.79 14.94
C ASN A 32 -5.09 -5.17 14.32
N ALA A 33 -5.22 -5.23 12.99
CA ALA A 33 -5.47 -6.46 12.26
C ALA A 33 -4.53 -7.59 12.69
N GLY A 34 -5.11 -8.69 13.18
CA GLY A 34 -4.42 -9.88 13.68
C GLY A 34 -3.86 -9.81 15.11
N ARG A 35 -4.14 -8.74 15.88
CA ARG A 35 -3.97 -8.68 17.35
C ARG A 35 -5.19 -7.98 17.96
N LEU A 36 -6.09 -8.73 18.58
CA LEU A 36 -7.35 -8.19 19.10
C LEU A 36 -7.49 -8.48 20.59
N ILE A 37 -7.83 -7.46 21.37
CA ILE A 37 -8.12 -7.61 22.79
C ILE A 37 -9.54 -8.17 22.93
N VAL A 38 -9.68 -9.37 23.49
CA VAL A 38 -10.98 -10.03 23.62
C VAL A 38 -11.49 -9.99 25.05
N ASP A 39 -10.59 -10.04 26.03
CA ASP A 39 -10.94 -10.00 27.46
C ASP A 39 -11.28 -8.56 27.91
N PRO A 40 -12.45 -8.34 28.55
CA PRO A 40 -12.80 -7.04 29.12
C PRO A 40 -11.83 -6.53 30.19
N GLU A 41 -11.20 -7.41 30.98
CA GLU A 41 -10.24 -6.99 32.01
C GLU A 41 -8.96 -6.46 31.38
N GLU A 42 -8.43 -7.16 30.39
CA GLU A 42 -7.26 -6.72 29.63
C GLU A 42 -7.55 -5.43 28.85
N ALA A 43 -8.78 -5.25 28.34
CA ALA A 43 -9.18 -4.01 27.69
C ALA A 43 -9.12 -2.80 28.64
N LYS A 44 -9.41 -2.97 29.93
CA LYS A 44 -9.24 -1.88 30.92
C LYS A 44 -7.77 -1.55 31.15
N ILE A 45 -6.90 -2.57 31.14
CA ILE A 45 -5.46 -2.40 31.34
C ILE A 45 -4.83 -1.69 30.12
N GLU A 46 -5.09 -2.15 28.89
CA GLU A 46 -4.46 -1.61 27.69
C GLU A 46 -5.10 -0.31 27.17
N LEU A 47 -6.44 -0.16 27.26
CA LEU A 47 -7.16 1.00 26.71
C LEU A 47 -7.57 2.03 27.77
N GLY A 48 -7.41 1.71 29.06
CA GLY A 48 -7.86 2.52 30.19
C GLY A 48 -9.37 2.38 30.46
N ASP A 49 -9.77 2.69 31.70
CA ASP A 49 -11.15 2.49 32.17
C ASP A 49 -12.21 3.24 31.37
N VAL A 50 -11.89 4.46 30.90
CA VAL A 50 -12.85 5.32 30.18
C VAL A 50 -13.17 4.78 28.79
N VAL A 51 -12.17 4.25 28.08
CA VAL A 51 -12.38 3.67 26.75
C VAL A 51 -12.99 2.28 26.87
N ALA A 52 -12.54 1.48 27.85
CA ALA A 52 -13.10 0.16 28.11
C ALA A 52 -14.59 0.22 28.48
N ALA A 53 -15.04 1.26 29.20
CA ALA A 53 -16.45 1.47 29.51
C ALA A 53 -17.32 1.78 28.27
N LYS A 54 -16.74 2.30 27.19
CA LYS A 54 -17.46 2.57 25.92
C LYS A 54 -17.59 1.32 25.04
N LEU A 55 -16.86 0.23 25.33
CA LEU A 55 -16.87 -0.99 24.52
C LEU A 55 -18.16 -1.80 24.75
N LYS A 56 -18.81 -2.22 23.66
CA LYS A 56 -19.90 -3.19 23.72
C LYS A 56 -19.34 -4.60 23.91
N LEU A 57 -19.92 -5.31 24.87
CA LEU A 57 -19.55 -6.68 25.24
C LEU A 57 -20.56 -7.69 24.69
N SER A 58 -20.19 -8.97 24.72
CA SER A 58 -21.09 -10.08 24.46
C SER A 58 -22.28 -10.08 25.44
N PRO A 59 -23.41 -10.74 25.10
CA PRO A 59 -24.56 -10.84 26.00
C PRO A 59 -24.21 -11.38 27.40
N ASP A 60 -23.21 -12.26 27.47
CA ASP A 60 -22.72 -12.86 28.71
C ASP A 60 -21.69 -11.97 29.45
N GLY A 61 -21.32 -10.81 28.89
CA GLY A 61 -20.32 -9.89 29.43
C GLY A 61 -18.86 -10.38 29.35
N THR A 62 -18.62 -11.57 28.79
CA THR A 62 -17.32 -12.25 28.84
C THR A 62 -16.32 -11.84 27.76
N LYS A 63 -16.77 -11.20 26.67
CA LYS A 63 -15.94 -10.92 25.49
C LYS A 63 -16.25 -9.56 24.88
N VAL A 64 -15.23 -8.83 24.47
CA VAL A 64 -15.37 -7.59 23.69
C VAL A 64 -15.80 -7.90 22.25
N LEU A 65 -16.75 -7.12 21.71
CA LEU A 65 -17.25 -7.28 20.34
C LEU A 65 -16.37 -6.52 19.34
N TRP A 66 -15.75 -7.24 18.41
CA TRP A 66 -15.02 -6.63 17.29
C TRP A 66 -15.55 -7.10 15.95
N PRO A 67 -15.62 -6.21 14.94
CA PRO A 67 -15.73 -4.74 15.09
C PRO A 67 -16.91 -4.33 15.98
N GLN A 68 -16.87 -3.13 16.57
CA GLN A 68 -17.91 -2.65 17.48
C GLN A 68 -19.25 -2.41 16.72
N PRO A 69 -20.38 -3.00 17.15
CA PRO A 69 -21.66 -2.84 16.48
C PRO A 69 -22.20 -1.42 16.67
N THR A 70 -22.78 -0.83 15.62
CA THR A 70 -23.44 0.48 15.71
C THR A 70 -24.82 0.35 16.39
N ASP A 71 -25.50 1.46 16.69
CA ASP A 71 -26.88 1.44 17.20
C ASP A 71 -27.94 1.35 16.08
N ASP A 72 -27.50 1.26 14.81
CA ASP A 72 -28.39 1.17 13.67
C ASP A 72 -28.99 -0.25 13.56
N PRO A 73 -30.32 -0.43 13.52
CA PRO A 73 -30.93 -1.74 13.33
C PRO A 73 -30.62 -2.38 11.96
N GLU A 74 -30.16 -1.62 10.97
CA GLU A 74 -29.75 -2.14 9.66
C GLU A 74 -28.27 -2.57 9.62
N ASP A 75 -27.49 -2.33 10.67
CA ASP A 75 -26.17 -2.96 10.84
C ASP A 75 -26.35 -4.49 10.85
N PRO A 76 -25.70 -5.26 9.94
CA PRO A 76 -25.86 -6.70 9.87
C PRO A 76 -25.50 -7.44 11.17
N GLN A 77 -24.66 -6.85 12.02
CA GLN A 77 -24.38 -7.40 13.35
C GLN A 77 -25.58 -7.30 14.32
N ASN A 78 -26.50 -6.38 14.11
CA ASN A 78 -27.70 -6.20 14.94
C ASN A 78 -28.91 -7.01 14.44
N TRP A 79 -28.79 -7.70 13.30
CA TRP A 79 -29.87 -8.53 12.78
C TRP A 79 -30.20 -9.70 13.72
N SER A 80 -31.46 -10.13 13.70
CA SER A 80 -31.92 -11.29 14.47
C SER A 80 -31.20 -12.58 14.04
N ASP A 81 -30.98 -13.50 14.98
CA ASP A 81 -30.25 -14.74 14.69
C ASP A 81 -30.90 -15.58 13.59
N ARG A 82 -32.25 -15.56 13.49
CA ARG A 82 -32.98 -16.20 12.39
C ARG A 82 -32.65 -15.58 11.03
N ARG A 83 -32.54 -14.26 10.96
CA ARG A 83 -32.18 -13.53 9.73
C ARG A 83 -30.75 -13.86 9.32
N LYS A 84 -29.80 -13.83 10.27
CA LYS A 84 -28.41 -14.21 10.03
C LYS A 84 -28.26 -15.66 9.59
N ALA A 85 -28.94 -16.59 10.26
CA ALA A 85 -28.95 -18.01 9.92
C ALA A 85 -29.53 -18.25 8.52
N LEU A 86 -30.61 -17.55 8.15
CA LEU A 86 -31.20 -17.64 6.81
C LEU A 86 -30.20 -17.15 5.73
N GLN A 87 -29.54 -16.01 5.93
CA GLN A 87 -28.52 -15.53 4.99
C GLN A 87 -27.33 -16.49 4.89
N LEU A 88 -26.87 -17.02 6.03
CA LEU A 88 -25.79 -18.02 6.07
C LEU A 88 -26.18 -19.30 5.31
N MET A 89 -27.39 -19.81 5.52
CA MET A 89 -27.90 -20.97 4.79
C MET A 89 -27.95 -20.73 3.28
N ILE A 90 -28.45 -19.58 2.85
CA ILE A 90 -28.54 -19.23 1.41
C ILE A 90 -27.15 -19.15 0.79
N ILE A 91 -26.19 -18.48 1.44
CA ILE A 91 -24.84 -18.35 0.89
C ILE A 91 -24.09 -19.69 0.88
N THR A 92 -24.30 -20.55 1.89
CA THR A 92 -23.72 -21.90 1.92
C THR A 92 -24.31 -22.77 0.81
N LEU A 93 -25.63 -22.75 0.60
CA LEU A 93 -26.27 -23.44 -0.53
C LEU A 93 -25.76 -22.89 -1.88
N ALA A 94 -25.61 -21.58 -2.01
CA ALA A 94 -25.05 -21.00 -3.22
C ALA A 94 -23.57 -21.37 -3.43
N ALA A 95 -22.79 -21.52 -2.36
CA ALA A 95 -21.38 -21.92 -2.42
C ALA A 95 -21.18 -23.40 -2.82
N ILE A 96 -22.22 -24.23 -2.71
CA ILE A 96 -22.21 -25.62 -3.20
C ILE A 96 -22.22 -25.67 -4.73
N VAL A 97 -22.98 -24.78 -5.38
CA VAL A 97 -23.23 -24.78 -6.85
C VAL A 97 -21.98 -24.99 -7.72
N PRO A 98 -20.87 -24.25 -7.54
CA PRO A 98 -19.77 -24.26 -8.52
C PRO A 98 -19.05 -25.61 -8.59
N ASP A 99 -18.75 -26.18 -7.43
CA ASP A 99 -18.04 -27.45 -7.32
C ASP A 99 -19.01 -28.64 -7.46
N PHE A 100 -20.29 -28.47 -7.11
CA PHE A 100 -21.35 -29.41 -7.46
C PHE A 100 -21.48 -29.58 -8.98
N ASP A 101 -21.58 -28.47 -9.72
CA ASP A 101 -21.66 -28.46 -11.19
C ASP A 101 -20.42 -29.09 -11.83
N SER A 102 -19.24 -28.83 -11.26
CA SER A 102 -17.99 -29.48 -11.66
C SER A 102 -18.06 -31.00 -11.49
N GLY A 103 -18.54 -31.48 -10.35
CA GLY A 103 -18.68 -32.91 -10.05
C GLY A 103 -19.73 -33.64 -10.91
N ILE A 104 -20.70 -32.94 -11.51
CA ILE A 104 -21.61 -33.54 -12.52
C ILE A 104 -20.79 -34.08 -13.70
N GLY A 105 -19.75 -33.35 -14.11
CA GLY A 105 -18.83 -33.77 -15.16
C GLY A 105 -18.08 -35.06 -14.82
N ILE A 106 -17.67 -35.21 -13.56
CA ILE A 106 -17.00 -36.42 -13.06
C ILE A 106 -17.96 -37.62 -13.12
N ALA A 107 -19.20 -37.45 -12.65
CA ALA A 107 -20.22 -38.50 -12.69
C ALA A 107 -20.55 -38.98 -14.12
N ALA A 108 -20.51 -38.05 -15.08
CA ALA A 108 -20.90 -38.29 -16.47
C ALA A 108 -19.71 -38.60 -17.40
N ILE A 109 -18.48 -38.70 -16.89
CA ILE A 109 -17.26 -38.71 -17.72
C ILE A 109 -17.26 -39.84 -18.78
N PHE A 110 -17.68 -41.04 -18.41
CA PHE A 110 -17.74 -42.19 -19.33
C PHE A 110 -18.84 -42.01 -20.38
N ALA A 111 -20.04 -41.56 -19.98
CA ALA A 111 -21.15 -41.32 -20.89
C ALA A 111 -20.88 -40.15 -21.86
N LEU A 112 -20.14 -39.13 -21.42
CA LEU A 112 -19.70 -38.01 -22.26
C LEU A 112 -18.65 -38.45 -23.29
N ALA A 113 -17.71 -39.31 -22.88
CA ALA A 113 -16.70 -39.88 -23.77
C ALA A 113 -17.34 -40.68 -24.91
N GLU A 114 -18.36 -41.50 -24.59
CA GLU A 114 -19.15 -42.24 -25.58
C GLU A 114 -19.96 -41.30 -26.51
N GLN A 115 -20.70 -40.34 -25.94
CA GLN A 115 -21.55 -39.41 -26.69
C GLN A 115 -20.78 -38.57 -27.72
N TYR A 116 -19.56 -38.15 -27.38
CA TYR A 116 -18.71 -37.32 -28.23
C TYR A 116 -17.60 -38.10 -28.95
N ASN A 117 -17.63 -39.43 -28.88
CA ASN A 117 -16.67 -40.34 -29.51
C ASN A 117 -15.21 -39.95 -29.24
N THR A 118 -14.86 -39.83 -27.96
CA THR A 118 -13.53 -39.41 -27.49
C THR A 118 -13.14 -40.19 -26.22
N THR A 119 -11.99 -39.89 -25.63
CA THR A 119 -11.53 -40.54 -24.39
C THR A 119 -11.96 -39.77 -23.15
N THR A 120 -12.05 -40.47 -22.01
CA THR A 120 -12.32 -39.86 -20.70
C THR A 120 -11.27 -38.80 -20.34
N GLY A 121 -10.01 -39.03 -20.70
CA GLY A 121 -8.93 -38.05 -20.52
C GLY A 121 -9.13 -36.76 -21.31
N VAL A 122 -9.58 -36.84 -22.57
CA VAL A 122 -9.88 -35.65 -23.39
C VAL A 122 -11.05 -34.86 -22.82
N ILE A 123 -12.13 -35.53 -22.40
CA ILE A 123 -13.25 -34.88 -21.71
C ILE A 123 -12.75 -34.18 -20.44
N ASN A 124 -12.03 -34.89 -19.57
CA ASN A 124 -11.53 -34.34 -18.33
C ASN A 124 -10.68 -33.08 -18.55
N ASN A 125 -9.73 -33.16 -19.48
CA ASN A 125 -8.83 -32.06 -19.81
C ASN A 125 -9.58 -30.85 -20.37
N LEU A 126 -10.46 -31.06 -21.36
CA LEU A 126 -11.15 -29.96 -22.04
C LEU A 126 -12.28 -29.35 -21.21
N THR A 127 -13.01 -30.13 -20.42
CA THR A 127 -14.22 -29.65 -19.74
C THR A 127 -13.99 -29.43 -18.25
N SER A 128 -13.49 -30.44 -17.53
CA SER A 128 -13.38 -30.38 -16.07
C SER A 128 -12.24 -29.47 -15.65
N ASN A 129 -11.03 -29.69 -16.17
CA ASN A 129 -9.83 -28.95 -15.77
C ASN A 129 -9.93 -27.47 -16.14
N TRP A 130 -10.35 -27.14 -17.36
CA TRP A 130 -10.55 -25.73 -17.77
C TRP A 130 -11.68 -25.04 -17.01
N SER A 131 -12.75 -25.76 -16.68
CA SER A 131 -13.80 -25.22 -15.80
C SER A 131 -13.26 -24.91 -14.40
N ILE A 132 -12.45 -25.78 -13.82
CA ILE A 132 -11.83 -25.58 -12.49
C ILE A 132 -10.86 -24.39 -12.53
N PHE A 133 -10.06 -24.27 -13.58
CA PHE A 133 -9.14 -23.14 -13.77
C PHE A 133 -9.90 -21.80 -13.82
N LEU A 134 -10.95 -21.71 -14.64
CA LEU A 134 -11.74 -20.48 -14.78
C LEU A 134 -12.58 -20.15 -13.54
N LEU A 135 -12.94 -21.16 -12.74
CA LEU A 135 -13.62 -20.99 -11.47
C LEU A 135 -12.79 -20.12 -10.51
N GLY A 136 -11.46 -20.30 -10.45
CA GLY A 136 -10.58 -19.44 -9.67
C GLY A 136 -10.62 -17.96 -10.10
N TRP A 137 -10.46 -17.72 -11.40
CA TRP A 137 -10.46 -16.38 -11.99
C TRP A 137 -11.83 -15.69 -11.89
N GLY A 138 -12.91 -16.45 -11.99
CA GLY A 138 -14.27 -15.98 -11.76
C GLY A 138 -14.45 -15.39 -10.35
N GLY A 139 -13.77 -15.96 -9.35
CA GLY A 139 -13.84 -15.49 -7.96
C GLY A 139 -13.19 -14.12 -7.81
N ILE A 140 -12.00 -13.94 -8.39
CA ILE A 140 -11.32 -12.64 -8.44
C ILE A 140 -12.17 -11.59 -9.15
N PHE A 141 -12.74 -11.95 -10.31
CA PHE A 141 -13.63 -11.08 -11.06
C PHE A 141 -14.87 -10.67 -10.25
N ALA A 142 -15.51 -11.62 -9.57
CA ALA A 142 -16.66 -11.35 -8.71
C ALA A 142 -16.31 -10.39 -7.56
N VAL A 143 -15.15 -10.56 -6.91
CA VAL A 143 -14.68 -9.67 -5.83
C VAL A 143 -14.51 -8.24 -6.31
N MET A 144 -13.90 -8.05 -7.49
CA MET A 144 -13.73 -6.72 -8.09
C MET A 144 -15.08 -6.02 -8.32
N LEU A 145 -16.07 -6.77 -8.82
CA LEU A 145 -17.42 -6.24 -9.03
C LEU A 145 -18.14 -5.94 -7.70
N MET A 146 -17.99 -6.81 -6.69
CA MET A 146 -18.69 -6.68 -5.40
C MET A 146 -18.33 -5.40 -4.66
N ARG A 147 -17.06 -4.96 -4.70
CA ARG A 147 -16.62 -3.72 -4.06
C ARG A 147 -17.33 -2.48 -4.61
N ARG A 148 -17.74 -2.49 -5.88
CA ARG A 148 -18.38 -1.36 -6.54
C ARG A 148 -19.89 -1.49 -6.59
N LEU A 149 -20.39 -2.64 -7.03
CA LEU A 149 -21.80 -2.86 -7.34
C LEU A 149 -22.58 -3.42 -6.15
N GLY A 150 -21.91 -4.02 -5.17
CA GLY A 150 -22.54 -4.59 -3.97
C GLY A 150 -22.46 -6.11 -3.99
N ARG A 151 -22.78 -6.76 -2.87
CA ARG A 151 -22.62 -8.22 -2.75
C ARG A 151 -23.83 -8.97 -3.28
N LEU A 152 -25.03 -8.49 -2.96
CA LEU A 152 -26.28 -9.11 -3.39
C LEU A 152 -26.45 -9.11 -4.93
N PRO A 153 -26.20 -8.01 -5.67
CA PRO A 153 -26.35 -8.01 -7.12
C PRO A 153 -25.42 -8.96 -7.84
N ILE A 154 -24.16 -9.02 -7.39
CA ILE A 154 -23.16 -9.89 -8.00
C ILE A 154 -23.48 -11.34 -7.68
N LEU A 155 -23.91 -11.64 -6.45
CA LEU A 155 -24.41 -12.95 -6.09
C LEU A 155 -25.58 -13.37 -7.01
N PHE A 156 -26.58 -12.52 -7.20
CA PHE A 156 -27.74 -12.80 -8.06
C PHE A 156 -27.34 -13.05 -9.53
N TRP A 157 -26.67 -12.11 -10.18
CA TRP A 157 -26.32 -12.23 -11.60
C TRP A 157 -25.36 -13.39 -11.88
N SER A 158 -24.43 -13.65 -10.96
CA SER A 158 -23.50 -14.79 -11.06
C SER A 158 -24.25 -16.12 -11.16
N GLN A 159 -25.28 -16.32 -10.32
CA GLN A 159 -26.05 -17.56 -10.30
C GLN A 159 -27.01 -17.65 -11.48
N VAL A 160 -27.60 -16.53 -11.93
CA VAL A 160 -28.42 -16.50 -13.15
C VAL A 160 -27.60 -16.92 -14.37
N PHE A 161 -26.39 -16.37 -14.53
CA PHE A 161 -25.49 -16.74 -15.62
C PHE A 161 -25.00 -18.19 -15.50
N ALA A 162 -24.65 -18.64 -14.29
CA ALA A 162 -24.25 -20.03 -14.06
C ALA A 162 -25.35 -21.01 -14.52
N VAL A 163 -26.60 -20.80 -14.08
CA VAL A 163 -27.74 -21.63 -14.51
C VAL A 163 -27.96 -21.54 -16.02
N GLY A 164 -27.93 -20.33 -16.60
CA GLY A 164 -28.11 -20.15 -18.04
C GLY A 164 -27.07 -20.90 -18.88
N PHE A 165 -25.79 -20.84 -18.48
CA PHE A 165 -24.72 -21.57 -19.15
C PHE A 165 -24.78 -23.08 -18.88
N LEU A 166 -25.21 -23.51 -17.70
CA LEU A 166 -25.42 -24.93 -17.39
C LEU A 166 -26.57 -25.53 -18.22
N VAL A 167 -27.65 -24.78 -18.44
CA VAL A 167 -28.72 -25.17 -19.39
C VAL A 167 -28.15 -25.28 -20.80
N GLY A 168 -27.32 -24.31 -21.22
CA GLY A 168 -26.59 -24.38 -22.50
C GLY A 168 -25.72 -25.63 -22.63
N ALA A 169 -25.00 -26.02 -21.58
CA ALA A 169 -24.21 -27.24 -21.55
C ALA A 169 -25.08 -28.51 -21.65
N THR A 170 -26.27 -28.52 -21.01
CA THR A 170 -27.21 -29.66 -21.04
C THR A 170 -27.67 -30.00 -22.47
N PHE A 171 -27.91 -28.96 -23.29
CA PHE A 171 -28.39 -29.10 -24.66
C PHE A 171 -27.30 -28.92 -25.73
N ALA A 172 -26.03 -28.91 -25.33
CA ALA A 172 -24.93 -28.71 -26.27
C ALA A 172 -24.88 -29.85 -27.31
N PRO A 173 -24.78 -29.55 -28.62
CA PRO A 173 -24.72 -30.56 -29.67
C PRO A 173 -23.29 -31.05 -29.93
N THR A 174 -22.27 -30.24 -29.65
CA THR A 174 -20.86 -30.57 -29.93
C THR A 174 -20.01 -30.44 -28.67
N LEU A 175 -18.88 -31.17 -28.63
CA LEU A 175 -17.92 -31.08 -27.53
C LEU A 175 -17.39 -29.65 -27.35
N LYS A 176 -17.10 -28.92 -28.43
CA LYS A 176 -16.62 -27.52 -28.36
C LYS A 176 -17.64 -26.61 -27.68
N THR A 177 -18.92 -26.70 -28.08
CA THR A 177 -20.01 -25.93 -27.46
C THR A 177 -20.22 -26.33 -26.01
N PHE A 178 -20.12 -27.62 -25.70
CA PHE A 178 -20.23 -28.14 -24.34
C PHE A 178 -19.11 -27.58 -23.44
N THR A 179 -17.86 -27.66 -23.92
CA THR A 179 -16.68 -27.08 -23.24
C THR A 179 -16.84 -25.59 -23.00
N ALA A 180 -17.25 -24.81 -24.00
CA ALA A 180 -17.43 -23.36 -23.85
C ALA A 180 -18.45 -23.03 -22.75
N PHE A 181 -19.62 -23.69 -22.76
CA PHE A 181 -20.64 -23.48 -21.74
C PHE A 181 -20.19 -23.96 -20.35
N ARG A 182 -19.46 -25.07 -20.26
CA ARG A 182 -18.87 -25.54 -18.99
C ARG A 182 -17.89 -24.53 -18.40
N CYS A 183 -16.99 -24.01 -19.23
CA CYS A 183 -16.03 -22.99 -18.86
C CYS A 183 -16.70 -21.70 -18.36
N LEU A 184 -17.71 -21.21 -19.09
CA LEU A 184 -18.49 -20.03 -18.69
C LEU A 184 -19.29 -20.27 -17.40
N SER A 185 -19.92 -21.44 -17.27
CA SER A 185 -20.62 -21.85 -16.04
C SER A 185 -19.66 -21.85 -14.85
N GLY A 186 -18.46 -22.43 -14.98
CA GLY A 186 -17.45 -22.42 -13.91
C GLY A 186 -17.01 -21.01 -13.51
N PHE A 187 -16.77 -20.13 -14.50
CA PHE A 187 -16.36 -18.74 -14.27
C PHE A 187 -17.44 -17.94 -13.50
N PHE A 188 -18.71 -18.06 -13.87
CA PHE A 188 -19.78 -17.29 -13.23
C PHE A 188 -20.30 -17.93 -11.93
N ALA A 189 -20.27 -19.26 -11.80
CA ALA A 189 -20.84 -19.93 -10.64
C ALA A 189 -20.15 -19.55 -9.32
N THR A 190 -18.83 -19.32 -9.33
CA THR A 190 -17.98 -19.21 -8.13
C THR A 190 -18.23 -18.03 -7.19
N ALA A 191 -18.96 -16.99 -7.59
CA ALA A 191 -19.12 -15.79 -6.76
C ALA A 191 -19.56 -16.07 -5.29
N PRO A 192 -20.50 -16.98 -4.99
CA PRO A 192 -20.86 -17.33 -3.63
C PRO A 192 -19.71 -17.88 -2.76
N GLN A 193 -18.72 -18.56 -3.38
CA GLN A 193 -17.53 -19.09 -2.72
C GLN A 193 -16.50 -18.01 -2.35
N VAL A 194 -16.69 -16.79 -2.83
CA VAL A 194 -15.89 -15.63 -2.40
C VAL A 194 -16.71 -14.63 -1.60
N THR A 195 -18.02 -14.58 -1.80
CA THR A 195 -18.94 -13.70 -1.05
C THR A 195 -19.16 -14.16 0.39
N GLY A 196 -19.06 -15.46 0.68
CA GLY A 196 -19.35 -15.96 2.04
C GLY A 196 -18.46 -15.39 3.12
N LEU A 197 -17.16 -15.18 2.86
CA LEU A 197 -16.27 -14.54 3.82
C LEU A 197 -16.71 -13.10 4.15
N PHE A 198 -17.17 -12.34 3.16
CA PHE A 198 -17.74 -11.01 3.40
C PHE A 198 -19.00 -11.06 4.28
N ILE A 199 -19.94 -11.95 3.94
CA ILE A 199 -21.23 -12.03 4.63
C ILE A 199 -21.03 -12.46 6.09
N VAL A 200 -20.20 -13.47 6.33
CA VAL A 200 -19.93 -13.96 7.68
C VAL A 200 -19.28 -12.87 8.52
N SER A 201 -18.25 -12.21 8.00
CA SER A 201 -17.51 -11.21 8.76
C SER A 201 -18.29 -9.91 8.98
N ASP A 202 -19.34 -9.64 8.19
CA ASP A 202 -20.22 -8.49 8.40
C ASP A 202 -21.37 -8.78 9.37
N MET A 203 -21.89 -10.02 9.40
CA MET A 203 -23.02 -10.39 10.28
C MET A 203 -22.59 -10.83 11.68
N TYR A 204 -21.40 -11.41 11.82
CA TYR A 204 -20.96 -12.02 13.07
C TYR A 204 -19.75 -11.29 13.68
N PRO A 205 -19.72 -11.10 15.01
CA PRO A 205 -18.55 -10.58 15.70
C PRO A 205 -17.41 -11.59 15.66
N PHE A 206 -16.18 -11.09 15.72
CA PHE A 206 -14.91 -11.81 15.61
C PHE A 206 -14.90 -13.20 16.29
N HIS A 207 -15.32 -13.28 17.56
CA HIS A 207 -15.30 -14.52 18.33
C HIS A 207 -16.27 -15.63 17.83
N LYS A 208 -17.25 -15.29 16.99
CA LYS A 208 -18.15 -16.26 16.32
C LYS A 208 -17.80 -16.49 14.85
N GLN A 209 -16.94 -15.66 14.25
CA GLN A 209 -16.67 -15.69 12.80
C GLN A 209 -16.11 -17.04 12.36
N ALA A 210 -15.06 -17.55 13.00
CA ALA A 210 -14.44 -18.82 12.61
C ALA A 210 -15.43 -20.00 12.60
N ARG A 211 -16.34 -20.04 13.57
CA ARG A 211 -17.39 -21.06 13.65
C ARG A 211 -18.37 -20.98 12.49
N MET A 212 -18.79 -19.77 12.11
CA MET A 212 -19.70 -19.59 10.98
C MET A 212 -18.99 -19.76 9.63
N LEU A 213 -17.69 -19.45 9.57
CA LEU A 213 -16.84 -19.74 8.41
C LEU A 213 -16.70 -21.24 8.19
N ASN A 214 -16.61 -22.05 9.25
CA ASN A 214 -16.60 -23.51 9.18
C ASN A 214 -17.83 -24.02 8.40
N VAL A 215 -19.04 -23.62 8.82
CA VAL A 215 -20.32 -24.00 8.17
C VAL A 215 -20.37 -23.63 6.69
N TRP A 216 -19.90 -22.44 6.34
CA TRP A 216 -19.85 -22.01 4.94
C TRP A 216 -18.79 -22.77 4.13
N THR A 217 -17.61 -22.99 4.71
CA THR A 217 -16.50 -23.71 4.09
C THR A 217 -16.85 -25.17 3.83
N MET A 218 -17.54 -25.80 4.78
CA MET A 218 -18.10 -27.14 4.63
C MET A 218 -18.93 -27.25 3.34
N GLY A 219 -19.74 -26.23 3.03
CA GLY A 219 -20.59 -26.21 1.83
C GLY A 219 -19.83 -26.42 0.53
N PHE A 220 -18.74 -25.70 0.29
CA PHE A 220 -17.98 -25.91 -0.96
C PHE A 220 -16.99 -27.07 -0.89
N ILE A 221 -16.62 -27.54 0.30
CA ILE A 221 -15.75 -28.72 0.44
C ILE A 221 -16.55 -30.02 0.21
N ILE A 222 -17.80 -30.09 0.65
CA ILE A 222 -18.65 -31.28 0.48
C ILE A 222 -19.22 -31.40 -0.94
N SER A 223 -19.41 -30.27 -1.63
CA SER A 223 -20.13 -30.20 -2.90
C SER A 223 -19.55 -31.00 -4.07
N PRO A 224 -18.22 -31.08 -4.31
CA PRO A 224 -17.69 -31.84 -5.45
C PRO A 224 -17.88 -33.36 -5.31
N PHE A 225 -18.25 -33.82 -4.11
CA PHE A 225 -18.53 -35.23 -3.82
C PHE A 225 -20.02 -35.57 -3.90
N LEU A 226 -20.89 -34.60 -3.59
CA LEU A 226 -22.35 -34.77 -3.64
C LEU A 226 -22.85 -35.15 -5.03
N SER A 227 -22.31 -34.52 -6.09
CA SER A 227 -22.75 -34.78 -7.46
C SER A 227 -22.31 -36.14 -8.01
N PRO A 228 -21.04 -36.61 -7.89
CA PRO A 228 -20.68 -37.98 -8.24
C PRO A 228 -21.43 -39.05 -7.45
N PHE A 229 -21.66 -38.80 -6.15
CA PHE A 229 -22.46 -39.70 -5.32
C PHE A 229 -23.91 -39.81 -5.83
N ALA A 230 -24.60 -38.69 -6.02
CA ALA A 230 -26.00 -38.70 -6.45
C ALA A 230 -26.17 -39.13 -7.91
N PHE A 231 -25.34 -38.59 -8.81
CA PHE A 231 -25.51 -38.76 -10.25
C PHE A 231 -24.79 -39.96 -10.82
N GLY A 232 -23.81 -40.55 -10.14
CA GLY A 232 -23.25 -41.84 -10.56
C GLY A 232 -24.32 -42.94 -10.59
N PHE A 233 -25.27 -42.92 -9.64
CA PHE A 233 -26.44 -43.81 -9.64
C PHE A 233 -27.48 -43.46 -10.72
N LEU A 234 -27.61 -42.18 -11.05
CA LEU A 234 -28.57 -41.68 -12.03
C LEU A 234 -28.12 -41.96 -13.46
N VAL A 235 -26.88 -41.61 -13.81
CA VAL A 235 -26.31 -41.77 -15.15
C VAL A 235 -26.19 -43.24 -15.55
N ALA A 236 -26.09 -44.15 -14.57
CA ALA A 236 -26.17 -45.59 -14.83
C ALA A 236 -27.55 -46.07 -15.33
N ARG A 237 -28.62 -45.29 -15.15
CA ARG A 237 -30.01 -45.64 -15.53
C ARG A 237 -30.67 -44.65 -16.49
N ALA A 238 -30.17 -43.43 -16.54
CA ALA A 238 -30.69 -42.33 -17.33
C ALA A 238 -29.54 -41.63 -18.08
N SER A 239 -29.87 -40.78 -19.05
CA SER A 239 -28.84 -40.04 -19.79
C SER A 239 -28.11 -39.02 -18.90
N TRP A 240 -26.85 -38.74 -19.22
CA TRP A 240 -26.06 -37.66 -18.58
C TRP A 240 -26.75 -36.29 -18.60
N ARG A 241 -27.62 -36.03 -19.58
CA ARG A 241 -28.41 -34.79 -19.68
C ARG A 241 -29.34 -34.58 -18.49
N TRP A 242 -29.87 -35.66 -17.88
CA TRP A 242 -30.69 -35.56 -16.67
C TRP A 242 -29.87 -35.11 -15.47
N ALA A 243 -28.61 -35.53 -15.35
CA ALA A 243 -27.73 -35.08 -14.28
C ALA A 243 -27.50 -33.56 -14.34
N TYR A 244 -27.18 -33.04 -15.53
CA TYR A 244 -27.06 -31.59 -15.75
C TYR A 244 -28.40 -30.85 -15.59
N GLY A 245 -29.52 -31.45 -16.01
CA GLY A 245 -30.86 -30.90 -15.81
C GLY A 245 -31.22 -30.74 -14.33
N ILE A 246 -30.88 -31.72 -13.48
CA ILE A 246 -31.07 -31.61 -12.03
C ILE A 246 -30.14 -30.53 -11.44
N GLY A 247 -28.91 -30.41 -11.93
CA GLY A 247 -28.04 -29.27 -11.60
C GLY A 247 -28.68 -27.92 -11.91
N CYS A 248 -29.33 -27.79 -13.08
CA CYS A 248 -30.06 -26.58 -13.45
C CYS A 248 -31.24 -26.29 -12.49
N ILE A 249 -31.98 -27.33 -12.07
CA ILE A 249 -33.07 -27.21 -11.09
C ILE A 249 -32.51 -26.73 -9.74
N TYR A 250 -31.41 -27.32 -9.27
CA TYR A 250 -30.77 -26.91 -8.03
C TYR A 250 -30.31 -25.45 -8.08
N GLY A 251 -29.61 -25.05 -9.16
CA GLY A 251 -29.20 -23.66 -9.35
C GLY A 251 -30.40 -22.71 -9.44
N ALA A 252 -31.51 -23.11 -10.08
CA ALA A 252 -32.74 -22.31 -10.12
C ALA A 252 -33.38 -22.13 -8.74
N ILE A 253 -33.35 -23.16 -7.88
CA ILE A 253 -33.79 -23.05 -6.48
C ILE A 253 -32.89 -22.06 -5.71
N VAL A 254 -31.58 -22.13 -5.89
CA VAL A 254 -30.63 -21.18 -5.28
C VAL A 254 -30.90 -19.75 -5.74
N VAL A 255 -31.10 -19.54 -7.05
CA VAL A 255 -31.50 -18.23 -7.60
C VAL A 255 -32.80 -17.74 -6.97
N ALA A 256 -33.82 -18.60 -6.84
CA ALA A 256 -35.08 -18.24 -6.20
C ALA A 256 -34.88 -17.85 -4.73
N LEU A 257 -34.07 -18.60 -3.98
CA LEU A 257 -33.75 -18.26 -2.59
C LEU A 257 -33.05 -16.90 -2.47
N ILE A 258 -32.11 -16.59 -3.36
CA ILE A 258 -31.45 -15.26 -3.40
C ILE A 258 -32.46 -14.16 -3.74
N VAL A 259 -33.35 -14.39 -4.72
CA VAL A 259 -34.38 -13.41 -5.14
C VAL A 259 -35.34 -13.09 -3.98
N PHE A 260 -35.86 -14.11 -3.29
CA PHE A 260 -36.89 -13.92 -2.28
C PHE A 260 -36.34 -13.57 -0.90
N PHE A 261 -35.18 -14.12 -0.53
CA PHE A 261 -34.66 -14.03 0.83
C PHE A 261 -33.27 -13.39 0.94
N GLY A 262 -32.50 -13.29 -0.16
CA GLY A 262 -31.18 -12.65 -0.15
C GLY A 262 -31.26 -11.16 0.22
N GLU A 263 -30.32 -10.69 1.03
CA GLU A 263 -30.24 -9.29 1.46
C GLU A 263 -28.82 -8.74 1.33
N GLU A 264 -28.72 -7.43 1.13
CA GLU A 264 -27.43 -6.76 1.01
C GLU A 264 -26.82 -6.56 2.40
N THR A 265 -25.59 -7.04 2.57
CA THR A 265 -24.86 -7.05 3.85
C THR A 265 -23.80 -5.97 3.95
N ILE A 266 -23.57 -5.19 2.89
CA ILE A 266 -22.53 -4.15 2.91
C ILE A 266 -22.93 -3.01 3.86
N TYR A 267 -22.14 -2.83 4.92
CA TYR A 267 -22.35 -1.76 5.89
C TYR A 267 -21.00 -1.22 6.36
N ASP A 268 -20.64 -0.01 5.90
CA ASP A 268 -19.42 0.66 6.32
C ASP A 268 -19.70 1.53 7.56
N ARG A 269 -19.16 1.10 8.72
CA ARG A 269 -19.35 1.77 10.02
C ARG A 269 -18.59 3.10 10.12
N THR A 270 -17.67 3.37 9.21
CA THR A 270 -16.80 4.56 9.23
C THR A 270 -17.37 5.74 8.42
N VAL A 271 -18.26 5.47 7.45
CA VAL A 271 -18.78 6.48 6.52
C VAL A 271 -19.92 7.29 7.15
N LYS A 272 -19.71 8.60 7.33
CA LYS A 272 -20.73 9.57 7.78
C LYS A 272 -20.80 10.78 6.83
N PRO A 273 -21.99 11.24 6.39
CA PRO A 273 -23.32 10.70 6.66
C PRO A 273 -23.57 9.37 5.92
N LEU A 274 -24.39 8.51 6.54
CA LEU A 274 -24.81 7.25 5.94
C LEU A 274 -25.53 7.50 4.60
N PRO A 275 -25.37 6.62 3.60
CA PRO A 275 -26.03 6.77 2.31
C PRO A 275 -27.57 6.85 2.48
N PRO A 276 -28.26 7.62 1.64
CA PRO A 276 -29.69 7.89 1.78
C PRO A 276 -30.49 6.60 1.74
N ARG A 277 -31.30 6.39 2.79
CA ARG A 277 -32.13 5.22 3.01
C ARG A 277 -33.44 5.35 2.24
N PRO A 278 -33.78 4.42 1.35
CA PRO A 278 -35.12 4.35 0.81
C PRO A 278 -36.00 3.43 1.65
N VAL A 279 -37.30 3.71 1.59
CA VAL A 279 -38.36 2.98 2.28
C VAL A 279 -38.38 1.52 1.81
N LYS A 280 -38.64 0.56 2.72
CA LYS A 280 -38.74 -0.89 2.43
C LYS A 280 -39.93 -1.19 1.49
N ASN A 281 -39.75 -0.91 0.20
CA ASN A 281 -40.70 -1.13 -0.87
C ASN A 281 -40.20 -2.24 -1.80
N LEU A 282 -41.11 -2.99 -2.43
CA LEU A 282 -40.77 -4.04 -3.39
C LEU A 282 -39.88 -3.53 -4.54
N ARG A 283 -40.15 -2.31 -5.03
CA ARG A 283 -39.33 -1.65 -6.07
C ARG A 283 -37.87 -1.51 -5.64
N TRP A 284 -37.63 -1.11 -4.38
CA TRP A 284 -36.28 -0.94 -3.87
C TRP A 284 -35.54 -2.28 -3.72
N ARG A 285 -36.26 -3.34 -3.31
CA ARG A 285 -35.69 -4.69 -3.27
C ARG A 285 -35.23 -5.11 -4.65
N VAL A 286 -36.04 -4.91 -5.68
CA VAL A 286 -35.69 -5.22 -7.08
C VAL A 286 -34.51 -4.36 -7.56
N GLU A 287 -34.51 -3.06 -7.29
CA GLU A 287 -33.38 -2.16 -7.62
C GLU A 287 -32.08 -2.58 -6.93
N THR A 288 -32.17 -3.05 -5.69
CA THR A 288 -31.01 -3.55 -4.92
C THR A 288 -30.55 -4.91 -5.42
N LEU A 289 -31.47 -5.81 -5.78
CA LEU A 289 -31.14 -7.12 -6.34
C LEU A 289 -30.47 -7.02 -7.71
N ILE A 290 -30.93 -6.11 -8.57
CA ILE A 290 -30.37 -5.92 -9.92
C ILE A 290 -29.06 -5.11 -9.87
N GLY A 291 -28.87 -4.27 -8.83
CA GLY A 291 -27.66 -3.49 -8.61
C GLY A 291 -27.77 -1.99 -8.92
N ILE A 292 -28.95 -1.48 -9.27
CA ILE A 292 -29.23 -0.05 -9.52
C ILE A 292 -28.89 0.78 -8.29
N THR A 293 -29.25 0.29 -7.10
CA THR A 293 -28.87 0.87 -5.81
C THR A 293 -27.36 1.03 -5.67
N GLY A 294 -26.61 -0.01 -6.04
CA GLY A 294 -25.16 -0.01 -5.96
C GLY A 294 -24.53 1.00 -6.91
N VAL A 295 -25.09 1.13 -8.12
CA VAL A 295 -24.70 2.15 -9.10
C VAL A 295 -24.97 3.57 -8.57
N ARG A 296 -26.12 3.81 -7.95
CA ARG A 296 -26.47 5.11 -7.36
C ARG A 296 -25.54 5.49 -6.20
N ASN A 297 -25.16 4.51 -5.39
CA ASN A 297 -24.29 4.71 -4.22
C ASN A 297 -22.78 4.63 -4.55
N GLN A 298 -22.41 4.67 -5.84
CA GLN A 298 -21.02 4.61 -6.29
C GLN A 298 -20.11 5.70 -5.71
N GLY A 299 -20.67 6.85 -5.31
CA GLY A 299 -19.92 7.93 -4.67
C GLY A 299 -19.41 7.59 -3.26
N TYR A 300 -20.06 6.64 -2.58
CA TYR A 300 -19.70 6.19 -1.23
C TYR A 300 -18.81 4.93 -1.23
N ARG A 301 -18.50 4.38 -2.41
CA ARG A 301 -17.78 3.10 -2.56
C ARG A 301 -16.41 3.29 -3.19
N SER A 302 -15.51 2.33 -2.97
CA SER A 302 -14.16 2.37 -3.53
C SER A 302 -14.16 2.48 -5.06
N PRO A 303 -13.22 3.22 -5.67
CA PRO A 303 -13.10 3.32 -7.11
C PRO A 303 -12.67 1.99 -7.75
N TRP A 304 -12.97 1.81 -9.03
CA TRP A 304 -12.64 0.60 -9.80
C TRP A 304 -11.16 0.22 -9.71
N MET A 305 -10.27 1.21 -9.85
CA MET A 305 -8.83 0.97 -9.81
C MET A 305 -8.35 0.43 -8.47
N GLU A 306 -9.00 0.82 -7.36
CA GLU A 306 -8.69 0.27 -6.05
C GLU A 306 -9.16 -1.18 -5.95
N GLY A 307 -10.38 -1.50 -6.44
CA GLY A 307 -10.89 -2.86 -6.45
C GLY A 307 -10.07 -3.81 -7.33
N ILE A 308 -9.62 -3.36 -8.50
CA ILE A 308 -8.81 -4.16 -9.43
C ILE A 308 -7.40 -4.39 -8.89
N LEU A 309 -6.76 -3.36 -8.34
CA LEU A 309 -5.39 -3.47 -7.83
C LEU A 309 -5.31 -4.09 -6.43
N ALA A 310 -6.41 -4.17 -5.67
CA ALA A 310 -6.37 -4.68 -4.30
C ALA A 310 -5.90 -6.14 -4.18
N PRO A 311 -6.41 -7.12 -4.96
CA PRO A 311 -5.88 -8.49 -4.93
C PRO A 311 -4.37 -8.53 -5.24
N LEU A 312 -3.94 -7.77 -6.26
CA LEU A 312 -2.53 -7.70 -6.66
C LEU A 312 -1.65 -7.06 -5.57
N LYS A 313 -2.13 -6.04 -4.85
CA LYS A 313 -1.38 -5.40 -3.76
C LYS A 313 -1.26 -6.30 -2.53
N VAL A 314 -2.29 -7.10 -2.27
CA VAL A 314 -2.38 -7.91 -1.05
C VAL A 314 -1.61 -9.23 -1.21
N VAL A 315 -1.64 -9.85 -2.39
CA VAL A 315 -0.99 -11.16 -2.64
C VAL A 315 0.52 -11.16 -2.42
N TRP A 316 1.22 -10.04 -2.69
CA TRP A 316 2.68 -9.93 -2.52
C TRP A 316 3.14 -9.83 -1.06
N ARG A 317 2.22 -9.76 -0.10
CA ARG A 317 2.60 -9.77 1.32
C ARG A 317 3.17 -11.14 1.67
N PRO A 318 4.40 -11.22 2.21
CA PRO A 318 5.14 -12.48 2.30
C PRO A 318 4.41 -13.55 3.12
N HIS A 319 3.77 -13.16 4.23
CA HIS A 319 2.99 -14.08 5.07
C HIS A 319 1.72 -14.59 4.37
N LEU A 320 1.05 -13.76 3.55
CA LEU A 320 -0.11 -14.19 2.79
C LEU A 320 0.30 -15.08 1.60
N LEU A 321 1.32 -14.68 0.84
CA LEU A 321 1.82 -15.46 -0.29
C LEU A 321 2.24 -16.87 0.15
N ALA A 322 2.95 -16.95 1.27
CA ALA A 322 3.38 -18.22 1.83
C ALA A 322 2.18 -19.09 2.22
N ILE A 323 1.20 -18.57 2.97
CA ILE A 323 0.03 -19.39 3.35
C ILE A 323 -0.84 -19.77 2.14
N LEU A 324 -0.91 -18.92 1.10
CA LEU A 324 -1.60 -19.24 -0.15
C LEU A 324 -0.91 -20.37 -0.92
N LEU A 325 0.43 -20.41 -0.93
CA LEU A 325 1.18 -21.50 -1.55
C LEU A 325 0.95 -22.84 -0.83
N TYR A 326 0.92 -22.80 0.50
CA TYR A 326 0.58 -23.97 1.32
C TYR A 326 -0.84 -24.48 1.01
N GLU A 327 -1.84 -23.58 1.03
CA GLU A 327 -3.24 -23.95 0.76
C GLU A 327 -3.45 -24.43 -0.69
N ALA A 328 -2.75 -23.82 -1.66
CA ALA A 328 -2.80 -24.24 -3.06
C ALA A 328 -2.43 -25.73 -3.22
N MET A 329 -1.43 -26.22 -2.48
CA MET A 329 -1.01 -27.62 -2.55
C MET A 329 -1.92 -28.53 -1.74
N VAL A 330 -2.28 -28.15 -0.50
CA VAL A 330 -3.19 -28.93 0.37
C VAL A 330 -4.52 -29.19 -0.34
N PHE A 331 -5.15 -28.14 -0.84
CA PHE A 331 -6.45 -28.25 -1.50
C PHE A 331 -6.30 -28.70 -2.97
N GLY A 332 -5.20 -28.33 -3.63
CA GLY A 332 -4.96 -28.72 -5.02
C GLY A 332 -4.87 -30.24 -5.18
N PHE A 333 -4.11 -30.91 -4.33
CA PHE A 333 -4.05 -32.37 -4.34
C PHE A 333 -5.39 -33.01 -3.94
N ALA A 334 -6.19 -32.37 -3.09
CA ALA A 334 -7.55 -32.82 -2.78
C ALA A 334 -8.48 -32.80 -4.01
N ILE A 335 -8.43 -31.72 -4.80
CA ILE A 335 -9.16 -31.62 -6.08
C ILE A 335 -8.65 -32.69 -7.05
N GLY A 336 -7.32 -32.90 -7.11
CA GLY A 336 -6.69 -33.97 -7.87
C GLY A 336 -7.29 -35.33 -7.56
N ILE A 337 -7.23 -35.75 -6.28
CA ILE A 337 -7.88 -36.97 -5.76
C ILE A 337 -9.33 -37.08 -6.25
N ASN A 338 -10.12 -36.01 -6.10
CA ASN A 338 -11.54 -36.06 -6.44
C ASN A 338 -11.78 -36.38 -7.92
N VAL A 339 -10.99 -35.78 -8.81
CA VAL A 339 -11.08 -35.96 -10.27
C VAL A 339 -10.51 -37.32 -10.69
N THR A 340 -9.36 -37.72 -10.15
CA THR A 340 -8.65 -38.92 -10.58
C THR A 340 -9.20 -40.20 -9.94
N ASN A 341 -9.82 -40.14 -8.76
CA ASN A 341 -10.34 -41.32 -8.08
C ASN A 341 -11.43 -42.04 -8.88
N ALA A 342 -12.29 -41.34 -9.62
CA ALA A 342 -13.25 -41.99 -10.51
C ALA A 342 -12.55 -42.89 -11.55
N VAL A 343 -11.38 -42.46 -12.03
CA VAL A 343 -10.55 -43.23 -12.97
C VAL A 343 -9.88 -44.41 -12.27
N PHE A 344 -9.23 -44.20 -11.13
CA PHE A 344 -8.59 -45.29 -10.37
C PHE A 344 -9.59 -46.35 -9.87
N LEU A 345 -10.81 -45.96 -9.50
CA LEU A 345 -11.83 -46.91 -9.07
C LEU A 345 -12.42 -47.67 -10.26
N GLY A 346 -12.61 -47.03 -11.41
CA GLY A 346 -13.23 -47.64 -12.59
C GLY A 346 -12.31 -48.49 -13.46
N SER A 347 -11.02 -48.14 -13.56
CA SER A 347 -10.06 -48.89 -14.39
C SER A 347 -9.84 -50.32 -13.86
N PRO A 348 -9.67 -51.32 -14.73
CA PRO A 348 -9.42 -52.69 -14.31
C PRO A 348 -8.03 -52.85 -13.64
N PRO A 349 -7.84 -53.88 -12.80
CA PRO A 349 -6.51 -54.24 -12.28
C PRO A 349 -5.52 -54.51 -13.43
N PRO A 350 -4.22 -54.14 -13.33
CA PRO A 350 -3.49 -53.72 -12.12
C PRO A 350 -3.48 -52.20 -11.82
N VAL A 351 -4.15 -51.38 -12.63
CA VAL A 351 -4.12 -49.91 -12.46
C VAL A 351 -5.21 -49.43 -11.50
N GLY A 352 -6.35 -50.13 -11.45
CA GLY A 352 -7.49 -49.73 -10.63
C GLY A 352 -8.24 -50.90 -9.98
N PHE A 353 -9.43 -50.61 -9.44
CA PHE A 353 -10.28 -51.59 -8.73
C PHE A 353 -11.37 -52.24 -9.58
N GLY A 354 -11.60 -51.76 -10.81
CA GLY A 354 -12.64 -52.29 -11.72
C GLY A 354 -14.06 -52.17 -11.18
N PHE A 355 -14.36 -51.15 -10.37
CA PHE A 355 -15.68 -50.95 -9.79
C PHE A 355 -16.72 -50.60 -10.86
N SER A 356 -17.94 -51.09 -10.65
CA SER A 356 -19.09 -50.64 -11.42
C SER A 356 -19.39 -49.16 -11.13
N PRO A 357 -20.15 -48.47 -12.02
CA PRO A 357 -20.61 -47.10 -11.75
C PRO A 357 -21.31 -46.94 -10.38
N PHE A 358 -22.03 -47.97 -9.93
CA PHE A 358 -22.65 -48.02 -8.60
C PHE A 358 -21.62 -48.08 -7.47
N GLY A 359 -20.55 -48.87 -7.63
CA GLY A 359 -19.46 -48.96 -6.65
C GLY A 359 -18.67 -47.65 -6.56
N ILE A 360 -18.39 -47.01 -7.69
CA ILE A 360 -17.75 -45.69 -7.74
C ILE A 360 -18.63 -44.65 -7.03
N ALA A 361 -19.92 -44.57 -7.39
CA ALA A 361 -20.87 -43.65 -6.76
C ALA A 361 -20.94 -43.84 -5.24
N GLY A 362 -21.01 -45.09 -4.76
CA GLY A 362 -20.98 -45.41 -3.34
C GLY A 362 -19.70 -44.96 -2.63
N ALA A 363 -18.54 -45.08 -3.28
CA ALA A 363 -17.26 -44.63 -2.73
C ALA A 363 -17.21 -43.11 -2.48
N TYR A 364 -17.87 -42.29 -3.31
CA TYR A 364 -18.02 -40.85 -3.10
C TYR A 364 -18.87 -40.47 -1.86
N GLY A 365 -19.56 -41.44 -1.24
CA GLY A 365 -20.17 -41.26 0.08
C GLY A 365 -19.12 -41.03 1.20
N THR A 366 -17.92 -41.57 1.02
CA THR A 366 -16.80 -41.48 1.97
C THR A 366 -16.41 -40.04 2.30
N PRO A 367 -16.01 -39.20 1.32
CA PRO A 367 -15.60 -37.82 1.58
C PRO A 367 -16.75 -36.97 2.14
N ILE A 368 -18.01 -37.25 1.78
CA ILE A 368 -19.19 -36.55 2.33
C ILE A 368 -19.26 -36.74 3.85
N VAL A 369 -19.17 -37.99 4.31
CA VAL A 369 -19.20 -38.30 5.76
C VAL A 369 -17.99 -37.69 6.46
N ALA A 370 -16.80 -37.77 5.85
CA ALA A 370 -15.58 -37.20 6.41
C ALA A 370 -15.66 -35.68 6.60
N VAL A 371 -16.21 -34.95 5.62
CA VAL A 371 -16.37 -33.48 5.70
C VAL A 371 -17.40 -33.10 6.77
N LEU A 372 -18.50 -33.85 6.91
CA LEU A 372 -19.48 -33.61 7.98
C LEU A 372 -18.89 -33.84 9.37
N LEU A 373 -18.07 -34.90 9.53
CA LEU A 373 -17.33 -35.13 10.77
C LEU A 373 -16.28 -34.04 11.00
N GLY A 374 -15.60 -33.59 9.95
CA GLY A 374 -14.63 -32.50 10.00
C GLY A 374 -15.27 -31.18 10.43
N GLU A 375 -16.45 -30.86 9.93
CA GLU A 375 -17.25 -29.71 10.36
C GLU A 375 -17.59 -29.82 11.85
N LEU A 376 -18.13 -30.97 12.28
CA LEU A 376 -18.53 -31.19 13.67
C LEU A 376 -17.35 -31.08 14.64
N VAL A 377 -16.22 -31.70 14.32
CA VAL A 377 -15.00 -31.64 15.15
C VAL A 377 -14.38 -30.24 15.09
N GLY A 378 -14.25 -29.68 13.89
CA GLY A 378 -13.72 -28.35 13.64
C GLY A 378 -14.47 -27.26 14.40
N HIS A 379 -15.79 -27.41 14.56
CA HIS A 379 -16.61 -26.49 15.34
C HIS A 379 -16.12 -26.36 16.79
N TYR A 380 -15.81 -27.47 17.46
CA TYR A 380 -15.31 -27.46 18.84
C TYR A 380 -13.82 -27.14 18.92
N VAL A 381 -13.01 -27.65 17.99
CA VAL A 381 -11.56 -27.44 17.98
C VAL A 381 -11.21 -25.97 17.75
N ASN A 382 -11.91 -25.27 16.85
CA ASN A 382 -11.68 -23.84 16.59
C ASN A 382 -11.94 -22.97 17.84
N ASP A 383 -12.99 -23.28 18.60
CA ASP A 383 -13.30 -22.57 19.84
C ASP A 383 -12.28 -22.88 20.94
N TRP A 384 -11.85 -24.15 21.02
CA TRP A 384 -10.81 -24.58 21.96
C TRP A 384 -9.48 -23.87 21.70
N ILE A 385 -9.01 -23.84 20.44
CA ILE A 385 -7.77 -23.14 20.04
C ILE A 385 -7.84 -21.64 20.39
N MET A 386 -8.99 -21.01 20.11
CA MET A 386 -9.19 -19.60 20.43
C MET A 386 -9.11 -19.35 21.93
N ASN A 387 -9.89 -20.08 22.74
CA ASN A 387 -9.92 -19.88 24.20
C ASN A 387 -8.56 -20.21 24.84
N PHE A 388 -7.89 -21.26 24.37
CA PHE A 388 -6.55 -21.63 24.84
C PHE A 388 -5.53 -20.52 24.56
N SER A 389 -5.58 -19.94 23.35
CA SER A 389 -4.66 -18.88 22.95
C SER A 389 -4.90 -17.58 23.70
N ILE A 390 -6.16 -17.20 23.91
CA ILE A 390 -6.53 -16.01 24.70
C ILE A 390 -6.00 -16.15 26.14
N ARG A 391 -6.15 -17.33 26.77
CA ARG A 391 -5.62 -17.59 28.11
C ARG A 391 -4.10 -17.54 28.16
N ARG A 392 -3.42 -18.04 27.13
CA ARG A 392 -1.95 -18.03 27.04
C ARG A 392 -1.39 -16.62 26.83
N ASN A 393 -2.16 -15.74 26.19
CA ASN A 393 -1.75 -14.40 25.80
C ASN A 393 -2.43 -13.31 26.66
N ASN A 394 -2.74 -13.61 27.92
CA ASN A 394 -3.31 -12.66 28.89
C ASN A 394 -4.53 -11.87 28.35
N GLY A 395 -5.48 -12.54 27.69
CA GLY A 395 -6.71 -11.88 27.21
C GLY A 395 -6.64 -11.31 25.79
N VAL A 396 -5.48 -11.39 25.12
CA VAL A 396 -5.28 -10.93 23.73
C VAL A 396 -5.29 -12.11 22.75
N PHE A 397 -6.06 -11.99 21.68
CA PHE A 397 -6.07 -12.95 20.58
C PHE A 397 -5.12 -12.53 19.45
N GLU A 398 -4.43 -13.50 18.86
CA GLU A 398 -3.55 -13.30 17.71
C GLU A 398 -3.92 -14.21 16.56
N ALA A 399 -3.87 -13.67 15.34
CA ALA A 399 -4.28 -14.42 14.15
C ALA A 399 -3.48 -15.73 13.99
N GLU A 400 -2.17 -15.70 14.26
CA GLU A 400 -1.26 -16.84 14.13
C GLU A 400 -1.69 -18.05 14.98
N SER A 401 -2.45 -17.83 16.05
CA SER A 401 -3.02 -18.89 16.87
C SER A 401 -3.96 -19.82 16.10
N ARG A 402 -4.60 -19.35 15.02
CA ARG A 402 -5.47 -20.20 14.17
C ARG A 402 -4.70 -21.38 13.56
N LEU A 403 -3.42 -21.19 13.27
CA LEU A 403 -2.60 -22.17 12.57
C LEU A 403 -2.28 -23.42 13.42
N TRP A 404 -2.56 -23.41 14.73
CA TRP A 404 -2.47 -24.61 15.56
C TRP A 404 -3.33 -25.78 15.04
N ALA A 405 -4.45 -25.49 14.37
CA ALA A 405 -5.27 -26.51 13.74
C ALA A 405 -4.54 -27.27 12.62
N CYS A 406 -3.60 -26.63 11.92
CA CYS A 406 -2.80 -27.26 10.87
C CYS A 406 -1.87 -28.34 11.44
N TYR A 407 -1.40 -28.20 12.69
CA TYR A 407 -0.59 -29.23 13.36
C TYR A 407 -1.39 -30.50 13.65
N ILE A 408 -2.70 -30.37 13.88
CA ILE A 408 -3.63 -31.49 14.05
C ILE A 408 -3.95 -32.12 12.69
N GLY A 409 -4.15 -31.30 11.67
CA GLY A 409 -4.46 -31.74 10.30
C GLY A 409 -3.32 -32.51 9.64
N LEU A 410 -2.07 -32.09 9.80
CA LEU A 410 -0.94 -32.64 9.05
C LEU A 410 -0.73 -34.17 9.24
N PRO A 411 -0.67 -34.74 10.47
CA PRO A 411 -0.52 -36.18 10.62
C PRO A 411 -1.66 -36.98 9.98
N LEU A 412 -2.89 -36.45 10.07
CA LEU A 412 -4.06 -37.06 9.43
C LEU A 412 -3.95 -36.98 7.90
N TYR A 413 -3.50 -35.85 7.36
CA TYR A 413 -3.26 -35.69 5.92
C TYR A 413 -2.26 -36.72 5.40
N ILE A 414 -1.11 -36.88 6.06
CA ILE A 414 -0.08 -37.87 5.70
C ILE A 414 -0.66 -39.28 5.75
N CYS A 415 -1.33 -39.63 6.85
CA CYS A 415 -1.95 -40.94 7.04
C CYS A 415 -2.97 -41.25 5.93
N GLY A 416 -3.84 -40.29 5.61
CA GLY A 416 -4.86 -40.44 4.58
C GLY A 416 -4.27 -40.66 3.18
N PHE A 417 -3.34 -39.79 2.75
CA PHE A 417 -2.73 -39.87 1.42
C PHE A 417 -1.88 -41.14 1.24
N VAL A 418 -1.06 -41.48 2.22
CA VAL A 418 -0.21 -42.69 2.14
C VAL A 418 -1.08 -43.95 2.15
N THR A 419 -2.11 -44.01 2.99
CA THR A 419 -3.05 -45.15 3.04
C THR A 419 -3.81 -45.28 1.72
N LEU A 420 -4.25 -44.16 1.13
CA LEU A 420 -4.96 -44.16 -0.15
C LEU A 420 -4.06 -44.63 -1.30
N GLY A 421 -2.82 -44.13 -1.38
CA GLY A 421 -1.86 -44.58 -2.39
C GLY A 421 -1.45 -46.04 -2.24
N ALA A 422 -1.26 -46.50 -0.99
CA ALA A 422 -1.05 -47.91 -0.66
C ALA A 422 -2.24 -48.78 -1.10
N ALA A 423 -3.46 -48.31 -0.87
CA ALA A 423 -4.66 -49.03 -1.23
C ALA A 423 -4.79 -49.23 -2.73
N PHE A 424 -4.48 -48.20 -3.54
CA PHE A 424 -4.48 -48.32 -5.00
C PHE A 424 -3.35 -49.20 -5.53
N GLN A 425 -2.11 -49.03 -5.06
CA GLN A 425 -0.96 -49.76 -5.60
C GLN A 425 -0.91 -51.24 -5.17
N MET A 426 -1.26 -51.53 -3.92
CA MET A 426 -1.23 -52.91 -3.38
C MET A 426 -2.60 -53.60 -3.46
N HIS A 427 -3.60 -52.96 -4.07
CA HIS A 427 -4.98 -53.45 -4.13
C HIS A 427 -5.50 -53.91 -2.76
N LEU A 428 -5.32 -53.07 -1.75
CA LEU A 428 -5.83 -53.36 -0.40
C LEU A 428 -7.36 -53.42 -0.39
N SER A 429 -7.95 -53.78 0.76
CA SER A 429 -9.40 -53.85 0.91
C SER A 429 -10.09 -52.52 0.57
N VAL A 430 -11.34 -52.58 0.14
CA VAL A 430 -12.18 -51.39 -0.08
C VAL A 430 -12.25 -50.49 1.16
N GLY A 431 -12.20 -51.10 2.35
CA GLY A 431 -12.12 -50.37 3.62
C GLY A 431 -10.88 -49.49 3.74
N ALA A 432 -9.73 -49.90 3.19
CA ALA A 432 -8.52 -49.07 3.17
C ALA A 432 -8.68 -47.84 2.28
N VAL A 433 -9.35 -47.97 1.13
CA VAL A 433 -9.67 -46.83 0.25
C VAL A 433 -10.61 -45.84 0.95
N VAL A 434 -11.67 -46.36 1.57
CA VAL A 434 -12.65 -45.55 2.33
C VAL A 434 -11.97 -44.83 3.49
N MET A 435 -11.18 -45.53 4.31
CA MET A 435 -10.51 -44.91 5.44
C MET A 435 -9.43 -43.93 5.00
N GLY A 436 -8.59 -44.28 4.01
CA GLY A 436 -7.54 -43.39 3.50
C GLY A 436 -8.09 -42.10 2.93
N TRP A 437 -9.11 -42.20 2.06
CA TRP A 437 -9.75 -41.01 1.47
C TRP A 437 -10.52 -40.20 2.52
N GLY A 438 -11.24 -40.86 3.42
CA GLY A 438 -11.99 -40.19 4.49
C GLY A 438 -11.07 -39.42 5.45
N ILE A 439 -9.98 -40.03 5.91
CA ILE A 439 -9.02 -39.36 6.80
C ILE A 439 -8.38 -38.16 6.10
N ALA A 440 -8.01 -38.29 4.82
CA ALA A 440 -7.46 -37.18 4.04
C ALA A 440 -8.43 -35.99 3.97
N GLN A 441 -9.71 -36.24 3.65
CA GLN A 441 -10.71 -35.17 3.52
C GLN A 441 -11.07 -34.52 4.86
N PHE A 442 -11.09 -35.31 5.93
CA PHE A 442 -11.23 -34.78 7.29
C PHE A 442 -10.09 -33.81 7.64
N ALA A 443 -8.85 -34.16 7.29
CA ALA A 443 -7.67 -33.31 7.50
C ALA A 443 -7.72 -32.01 6.68
N ILE A 444 -8.15 -32.10 5.42
CA ILE A 444 -8.30 -30.96 4.52
C ILE A 444 -9.33 -29.97 5.08
N MET A 445 -10.48 -30.46 5.55
CA MET A 445 -11.53 -29.62 6.15
C MET A 445 -10.99 -28.79 7.33
N ILE A 446 -10.28 -29.43 8.28
CA ILE A 446 -9.70 -28.74 9.45
C ILE A 446 -8.67 -27.69 9.02
N THR A 447 -7.80 -28.04 8.08
CA THR A 447 -6.69 -27.19 7.64
C THR A 447 -7.19 -25.97 6.87
N THR A 448 -8.08 -26.17 5.89
CA THR A 448 -8.61 -25.08 5.05
C THR A 448 -9.36 -24.05 5.88
N VAL A 449 -10.20 -24.48 6.83
CA VAL A 449 -10.94 -23.54 7.71
C VAL A 449 -9.98 -22.69 8.54
N ALA A 450 -8.89 -23.29 9.03
CA ALA A 450 -7.88 -22.57 9.78
C ALA A 450 -7.17 -21.49 8.94
N VAL A 451 -6.85 -21.80 7.68
CA VAL A 451 -6.24 -20.85 6.74
C VAL A 451 -7.19 -19.70 6.39
N TYR A 452 -8.46 -19.98 6.12
CA TYR A 452 -9.47 -18.94 5.88
C TYR A 452 -9.64 -18.02 7.10
N ALA A 453 -9.73 -18.59 8.30
CA ALA A 453 -9.85 -17.82 9.53
C ALA A 453 -8.58 -16.97 9.78
N TYR A 454 -7.39 -17.55 9.64
CA TYR A 454 -6.11 -16.84 9.76
C TYR A 454 -6.05 -15.63 8.82
N ALA A 455 -6.31 -15.84 7.54
CA ALA A 455 -6.18 -14.80 6.53
C ALA A 455 -7.26 -13.70 6.69
N ASN A 456 -8.47 -14.05 7.11
CA ASN A 456 -9.52 -13.09 7.47
C ASN A 456 -9.09 -12.19 8.64
N ASP A 457 -8.51 -12.80 9.68
CA ASP A 457 -8.09 -12.10 10.90
C ASP A 457 -6.89 -11.17 10.63
N CYS A 458 -5.99 -11.52 9.70
CA CYS A 458 -4.88 -10.68 9.27
C CYS A 458 -5.27 -9.50 8.37
N PHE A 459 -6.40 -9.59 7.65
CA PHE A 459 -6.78 -8.61 6.63
C PHE A 459 -8.27 -8.20 6.69
N PRO A 460 -8.72 -7.59 7.80
CA PRO A 460 -10.12 -7.23 8.01
C PRO A 460 -10.66 -6.22 6.99
N LYS A 461 -9.81 -5.42 6.35
CA LYS A 461 -10.19 -4.49 5.27
C LYS A 461 -10.33 -5.15 3.89
N HIS A 462 -9.61 -6.25 3.65
CA HIS A 462 -9.47 -6.89 2.34
C HIS A 462 -10.11 -8.29 2.29
N ARG A 463 -11.18 -8.49 3.08
CA ARG A 463 -11.84 -9.80 3.25
C ARG A 463 -12.24 -10.46 1.93
N GLY A 464 -12.74 -9.69 0.97
CA GLY A 464 -13.08 -10.22 -0.35
C GLY A 464 -11.88 -10.66 -1.16
N GLU A 465 -10.85 -9.83 -1.19
CA GLU A 465 -9.62 -10.13 -1.92
C GLU A 465 -8.96 -11.38 -1.35
N ILE A 466 -8.93 -11.53 -0.03
CA ILE A 466 -8.45 -12.75 0.62
C ILE A 466 -9.28 -13.95 0.20
N SER A 467 -10.61 -13.88 0.27
CA SER A 467 -11.47 -14.99 -0.15
C SER A 467 -11.24 -15.36 -1.62
N GLY A 468 -11.11 -14.36 -2.50
CA GLY A 468 -10.84 -14.55 -3.92
C GLY A 468 -9.47 -15.16 -4.19
N LEU A 469 -8.43 -14.71 -3.47
CA LEU A 469 -7.07 -15.21 -3.61
C LEU A 469 -6.93 -16.64 -3.09
N ILE A 470 -7.56 -16.99 -1.97
CA ILE A 470 -7.59 -18.37 -1.47
C ILE A 470 -8.35 -19.26 -2.47
N ASN A 471 -9.50 -18.79 -2.98
CA ASN A 471 -10.28 -19.49 -4.00
C ASN A 471 -9.50 -19.71 -5.31
N LEU A 472 -8.69 -18.73 -5.72
CA LEU A 472 -7.78 -18.85 -6.86
C LEU A 472 -6.64 -19.83 -6.56
N ALA A 473 -6.03 -19.77 -5.39
CA ALA A 473 -4.94 -20.66 -4.98
C ALA A 473 -5.37 -22.12 -5.01
N ARG A 474 -6.54 -22.45 -4.42
CA ARG A 474 -7.07 -23.83 -4.42
C ARG A 474 -7.31 -24.37 -5.84
N THR A 475 -7.87 -23.55 -6.73
CA THR A 475 -8.26 -23.97 -8.09
C THR A 475 -7.06 -24.04 -9.02
N LEU A 476 -6.09 -23.13 -8.87
CA LEU A 476 -4.80 -23.18 -9.57
C LEU A 476 -3.96 -24.39 -9.16
N GLY A 477 -3.98 -24.78 -7.88
CA GLY A 477 -3.41 -26.05 -7.45
C GLY A 477 -4.10 -27.22 -8.14
N GLY A 478 -5.42 -27.30 -8.00
CA GLY A 478 -6.21 -28.46 -8.42
C GLY A 478 -6.28 -28.74 -9.92
N PHE A 479 -6.39 -27.71 -10.77
CA PHE A 479 -6.50 -27.93 -12.21
C PHE A 479 -5.23 -28.55 -12.80
N SER A 480 -4.07 -28.28 -12.21
CA SER A 480 -2.77 -28.75 -12.70
C SER A 480 -2.56 -30.25 -12.41
N VAL A 481 -3.02 -30.72 -11.25
CA VAL A 481 -2.79 -32.07 -10.74
C VAL A 481 -3.40 -33.14 -11.64
N ALA A 482 -4.61 -32.88 -12.14
CA ALA A 482 -5.32 -33.82 -13.01
C ALA A 482 -4.59 -34.13 -14.34
N TYR A 483 -3.63 -33.30 -14.78
CA TYR A 483 -2.85 -33.56 -16.00
C TYR A 483 -1.74 -34.60 -15.80
N PHE A 484 -1.15 -34.68 -14.62
CA PHE A 484 0.03 -35.52 -14.38
C PHE A 484 -0.19 -36.66 -13.39
N GLN A 485 -1.18 -36.57 -12.49
CA GLN A 485 -1.34 -37.54 -11.41
C GLN A 485 -1.67 -38.96 -11.90
N VAL A 486 -2.59 -39.12 -12.86
CA VAL A 486 -2.92 -40.45 -13.43
C VAL A 486 -1.72 -41.03 -14.21
N PRO A 487 -1.12 -40.32 -15.18
CA PRO A 487 0.08 -40.83 -15.87
C PRO A 487 1.26 -41.12 -14.92
N TRP A 488 1.42 -40.34 -13.86
CA TRP A 488 2.48 -40.55 -12.87
C TRP A 488 2.23 -41.83 -12.07
N ALA A 489 1.00 -42.05 -11.60
CA ALA A 489 0.62 -43.25 -10.88
C ALA A 489 0.73 -44.52 -11.75
N GLU A 490 0.40 -44.43 -13.04
CA GLU A 490 0.57 -45.55 -13.99
C GLU A 490 2.04 -45.91 -14.22
N LYS A 491 2.93 -44.90 -14.27
CA LYS A 491 4.36 -45.11 -14.56
C LYS A 491 5.18 -45.53 -13.34
N HIS A 492 4.91 -44.94 -12.19
CA HIS A 492 5.75 -45.06 -10.99
C HIS A 492 5.02 -45.65 -9.77
N GLY A 493 3.71 -45.88 -9.88
CA GLY A 493 2.88 -46.41 -8.81
C GLY A 493 2.13 -45.32 -8.03
N ALA A 494 0.92 -45.68 -7.58
CA ALA A 494 0.06 -44.78 -6.82
C ALA A 494 0.66 -44.41 -5.44
N LEU A 495 1.31 -45.34 -4.74
CA LEU A 495 1.91 -45.07 -3.42
C LEU A 495 3.00 -44.01 -3.51
N GLN A 496 3.84 -44.07 -4.55
CA GLN A 496 4.86 -43.05 -4.77
C GLN A 496 4.21 -41.69 -5.08
N THR A 497 3.19 -41.67 -5.94
CA THR A 497 2.49 -40.43 -6.34
C THR A 497 1.87 -39.73 -5.14
N PHE A 498 0.97 -40.41 -4.42
CA PHE A 498 0.31 -39.84 -3.24
C PHE A 498 1.26 -39.61 -2.06
N GLY A 499 2.31 -40.44 -1.92
CA GLY A 499 3.34 -40.26 -0.90
C GLY A 499 4.18 -39.01 -1.12
N VAL A 500 4.54 -38.70 -2.37
CA VAL A 500 5.26 -37.47 -2.71
C VAL A 500 4.36 -36.24 -2.56
N GLU A 501 3.09 -36.31 -2.95
CA GLU A 501 2.10 -35.24 -2.67
C GLU A 501 2.02 -34.93 -1.17
N ALA A 502 1.95 -35.96 -0.32
CA ALA A 502 1.99 -35.82 1.13
C ALA A 502 3.32 -35.22 1.63
N ALA A 503 4.45 -35.63 1.06
CA ALA A 503 5.77 -35.10 1.41
C ALA A 503 5.92 -33.61 1.04
N ILE A 504 5.39 -33.18 -0.11
CA ILE A 504 5.40 -31.78 -0.54
C ILE A 504 4.62 -30.91 0.45
N VAL A 505 3.39 -31.31 0.79
CA VAL A 505 2.57 -30.59 1.78
C VAL A 505 3.25 -30.55 3.14
N THR A 506 3.88 -31.66 3.55
CA THR A 506 4.64 -31.73 4.81
C THR A 506 5.84 -30.79 4.82
N GLY A 507 6.61 -30.74 3.72
CA GLY A 507 7.75 -29.82 3.58
C GLY A 507 7.31 -28.36 3.61
N LEU A 508 6.23 -28.03 2.89
CA LEU A 508 5.63 -26.69 2.91
C LEU A 508 5.11 -26.33 4.29
N PHE A 509 4.48 -27.27 5.00
CA PHE A 509 4.03 -27.05 6.38
C PHE A 509 5.20 -26.62 7.26
N PHE A 510 6.29 -27.39 7.32
CA PHE A 510 7.42 -27.07 8.19
C PHE A 510 8.12 -25.76 7.82
N LEU A 511 8.11 -25.39 6.54
CA LEU A 511 8.68 -24.14 6.07
C LEU A 511 7.78 -22.93 6.38
N ILE A 512 6.47 -23.07 6.19
CA ILE A 512 5.53 -21.94 6.17
C ILE A 512 4.85 -21.75 7.52
N VAL A 513 4.20 -22.79 8.06
CA VAL A 513 3.32 -22.66 9.22
C VAL A 513 4.08 -22.22 10.48
N PRO A 514 5.18 -22.89 10.91
CA PRO A 514 5.97 -22.43 12.06
C PRO A 514 6.59 -21.04 11.84
N THR A 515 7.07 -20.76 10.62
CA THR A 515 7.68 -19.46 10.29
C THR A 515 6.66 -18.32 10.43
N ILE A 516 5.44 -18.52 9.94
CA ILE A 516 4.35 -17.56 10.12
C ILE A 516 3.94 -17.45 11.59
N GLN A 517 3.92 -18.54 12.35
CA GLN A 517 3.58 -18.45 13.77
C GLN A 517 4.60 -17.66 14.59
N ILE A 518 5.89 -17.80 14.31
CA ILE A 518 6.95 -17.11 15.05
C ILE A 518 7.14 -15.67 14.56
N LYS A 519 7.22 -15.48 13.22
CA LYS A 519 7.55 -14.18 12.61
C LYS A 519 6.34 -13.43 12.06
N GLY A 520 5.12 -13.98 12.14
CA GLY A 520 3.92 -13.42 11.54
C GLY A 520 3.64 -11.98 11.97
N ARG A 521 3.79 -11.68 13.28
CA ARG A 521 3.65 -10.31 13.80
C ARG A 521 4.60 -9.33 13.12
N ALA A 522 5.88 -9.71 12.94
CA ALA A 522 6.88 -8.89 12.27
C ALA A 522 6.63 -8.78 10.75
N LEU A 523 6.21 -9.87 10.11
CA LEU A 523 5.86 -9.90 8.69
C LEU A 523 4.58 -9.10 8.37
N ARG A 524 3.71 -8.87 9.36
CA ARG A 524 2.53 -8.00 9.25
C ARG A 524 2.89 -6.52 9.46
N SER A 525 3.83 -6.21 10.35
CA SER A 525 4.30 -4.85 10.60
C SER A 525 5.20 -4.30 9.49
N LEU A 526 5.80 -5.18 8.68
CA LEU A 526 6.39 -4.88 7.37
C LEU A 526 5.31 -4.34 6.41
N LYS A 527 4.94 -3.08 6.60
CA LYS A 527 4.19 -2.31 5.59
C LYS A 527 5.13 -2.10 4.40
N VAL A 528 4.79 -2.69 3.26
CA VAL A 528 5.28 -2.17 1.98
C VAL A 528 4.80 -0.73 1.89
N GLU A 529 5.70 0.24 2.01
CA GLU A 529 5.40 1.66 1.81
C GLU A 529 4.95 1.90 0.37
N VAL A 530 3.67 1.65 0.10
CA VAL A 530 3.00 2.23 -1.06
C VAL A 530 2.52 3.60 -0.60
N ALA A 531 3.30 4.61 -0.94
CA ALA A 531 2.95 6.01 -0.81
C ALA A 531 1.52 6.25 -1.33
N ASN A 532 0.56 6.47 -0.42
CA ASN A 532 -0.64 7.31 -0.57
C ASN A 532 -1.69 6.92 0.49
N GLN A 533 -1.76 7.69 1.57
CA GLN A 533 -3.06 8.03 2.18
C GLN A 533 -3.06 9.50 2.63
N PRO A 534 -4.21 10.19 2.54
CA PRO A 534 -4.31 11.64 2.61
C PRO A 534 -4.34 12.13 4.06
N GLN A 535 -3.45 13.06 4.41
CA GLN A 535 -3.56 13.84 5.64
C GLN A 535 -4.66 14.89 5.51
N VAL A 536 -5.47 14.99 6.56
CA VAL A 536 -6.44 16.06 6.80
C VAL A 536 -5.71 17.41 6.73
N THR A 537 -6.12 18.25 5.78
CA THR A 537 -5.57 19.60 5.60
C THR A 537 -6.11 20.53 6.68
N MET A 538 -5.26 20.88 7.65
CA MET A 538 -5.39 22.15 8.38
C MET A 538 -4.85 23.30 7.53
N ASP A 539 -5.50 24.46 7.64
CA ASP A 539 -5.32 25.65 6.83
C ASP A 539 -3.87 26.14 6.78
N ARG A 540 -3.31 26.14 5.56
CA ARG A 540 -1.87 26.26 5.29
C ARG A 540 -1.52 27.63 4.74
N LYS A 541 -1.75 28.69 5.52
CA LYS A 541 -1.35 30.05 5.14
C LYS A 541 -0.41 30.79 6.11
N LEU A 542 -0.05 30.23 7.27
CA LEU A 542 0.74 30.97 8.26
C LEU A 542 1.89 30.19 8.91
N THR A 543 2.62 29.34 8.18
CA THR A 543 3.75 28.63 8.81
C THR A 543 4.82 28.23 7.81
N TYR A 544 5.74 29.15 7.51
CA TYR A 544 6.80 28.95 6.52
C TYR A 544 8.14 28.49 7.11
N LYS A 545 8.28 28.40 8.44
CA LYS A 545 9.49 27.89 9.10
C LYS A 545 9.24 26.78 10.15
N LEU A 546 8.00 26.44 10.48
CA LEU A 546 7.70 25.36 11.43
C LEU A 546 7.57 23.99 10.73
N PRO A 547 7.93 22.89 11.41
CA PRO A 547 7.63 21.54 10.96
C PRO A 547 6.17 21.36 10.51
N PRO A 548 5.90 20.40 9.60
CA PRO A 548 4.57 19.82 9.57
C PRO A 548 4.27 19.24 10.97
N THR A 549 3.27 19.78 11.65
CA THR A 549 2.85 19.41 13.02
C THR A 549 2.23 18.01 13.12
N THR A 550 2.54 17.12 12.18
CA THR A 550 2.03 15.76 12.13
C THR A 550 3.12 14.76 12.50
N ILE A 551 2.87 14.10 13.64
CA ILE A 551 3.56 12.91 14.17
C ILE A 551 4.88 13.23 14.85
N THR A 552 4.81 13.84 16.03
CA THR A 552 5.82 13.62 17.07
C THR A 552 5.10 13.19 18.32
N ASP A 553 5.34 11.95 18.75
CA ASP A 553 4.91 11.45 20.04
C ASP A 553 5.63 12.27 21.12
N LYS A 554 4.94 13.21 21.76
CA LYS A 554 5.52 14.09 22.78
C LYS A 554 6.01 13.33 24.02
N LEU A 555 5.68 12.04 24.12
CA LEU A 555 6.07 11.15 25.21
C LEU A 555 7.52 10.63 25.08
N VAL A 556 8.11 10.68 23.88
CA VAL A 556 9.47 10.15 23.62
C VAL A 556 10.46 11.30 23.49
N SER A 557 11.57 11.28 24.25
CA SER A 557 12.60 12.33 24.19
C SER A 557 13.17 12.51 22.77
N GLN A 558 13.52 13.75 22.39
CA GLN A 558 14.16 14.05 21.11
C GLN A 558 15.42 13.20 20.86
N ASN A 559 16.20 12.92 21.93
CA ASN A 559 17.39 12.09 21.86
C ASN A 559 17.07 10.62 21.48
N THR A 560 16.03 10.03 22.08
CA THR A 560 15.59 8.66 21.75
C THR A 560 15.08 8.55 20.31
N ARG A 561 14.34 9.56 19.82
CA ARG A 561 13.86 9.60 18.42
C ARG A 561 15.03 9.60 17.43
N ARG A 562 16.08 10.35 17.76
CA ARG A 562 17.30 10.47 16.97
C ARG A 562 18.11 9.19 16.90
N ILE A 563 18.39 8.54 18.03
CA ILE A 563 19.17 7.28 18.08
C ILE A 563 18.49 6.22 17.21
N LYS A 564 17.17 6.08 17.34
CA LYS A 564 16.39 5.13 16.54
C LYS A 564 16.44 5.44 15.04
N ALA A 565 16.36 6.71 14.65
CA ALA A 565 16.46 7.11 13.25
C ALA A 565 17.85 6.82 12.68
N LEU A 566 18.91 7.03 13.47
CA LEU A 566 20.28 6.76 13.06
C LEU A 566 20.55 5.25 12.92
N GLU A 567 20.07 4.43 13.85
CA GLU A 567 20.17 2.96 13.76
C GLU A 567 19.47 2.40 12.53
N GLU A 568 18.29 2.93 12.20
CA GLU A 568 17.54 2.55 11.00
C GLU A 568 18.31 2.90 9.72
N GLN A 569 18.93 4.08 9.65
CA GLN A 569 19.77 4.47 8.51
C GLN A 569 21.01 3.55 8.38
N LYS A 570 21.67 3.23 9.50
CA LYS A 570 22.79 2.28 9.50
C LYS A 570 22.38 0.89 9.00
N ARG A 571 21.21 0.40 9.40
CA ARG A 571 20.68 -0.89 8.93
C ARG A 571 20.43 -0.90 7.42
N ARG A 572 19.74 0.12 6.88
CA ARG A 572 19.47 0.24 5.43
C ARG A 572 20.75 0.33 4.60
N ARG A 573 21.76 1.04 5.12
CA ARG A 573 23.08 1.14 4.46
C ARG A 573 23.75 -0.24 4.37
N ALA A 574 23.70 -1.03 5.45
CA ALA A 574 24.24 -2.39 5.47
C ALA A 574 23.52 -3.30 4.45
N GLU A 575 22.18 -3.26 4.41
CA GLU A 575 21.38 -4.04 3.45
C GLU A 575 21.70 -3.67 1.99
N LYS A 576 21.83 -2.37 1.68
CA LYS A 576 22.16 -1.89 0.33
C LYS A 576 23.58 -2.33 -0.08
N PHE A 577 24.53 -2.26 0.85
CA PHE A 577 25.91 -2.71 0.62
C PHE A 577 25.97 -4.22 0.34
N ASP A 578 25.23 -5.03 1.09
CA ASP A 578 25.14 -6.48 0.88
C ASP A 578 24.46 -6.83 -0.47
N SER A 579 23.41 -6.09 -0.84
CA SER A 579 22.74 -6.29 -2.13
C SER A 579 23.62 -5.90 -3.34
N THR A 580 24.45 -4.87 -3.19
CA THR A 580 25.37 -4.43 -4.26
C THR A 580 26.52 -5.43 -4.41
N ARG A 581 27.01 -6.00 -3.31
CA ARG A 581 27.98 -7.12 -3.33
C ARG A 581 27.44 -8.37 -4.01
N GLN A 582 26.15 -8.67 -3.85
CA GLN A 582 25.52 -9.79 -4.56
C GLN A 582 25.43 -9.53 -6.07
N LEU A 583 25.22 -8.28 -6.50
CA LEU A 583 25.17 -7.91 -7.92
C LEU A 583 26.55 -7.98 -8.61
N ASP A 584 27.61 -7.55 -7.94
CA ASP A 584 28.99 -7.70 -8.47
C ASP A 584 29.38 -9.18 -8.65
N LEU A 585 28.80 -10.09 -7.84
CA LEU A 585 28.94 -11.54 -7.97
C LEU A 585 28.29 -12.12 -9.25
N PHE A 586 27.43 -11.35 -9.92
CA PHE A 586 26.78 -11.71 -11.20
C PHE A 586 27.30 -10.91 -12.40
N ALA A 587 28.21 -9.95 -12.20
CA ALA A 587 28.73 -9.10 -13.27
C ALA A 587 29.69 -9.84 -14.23
N ASP A 588 30.26 -10.99 -13.83
CA ASP A 588 31.17 -11.80 -14.64
C ASP A 588 30.48 -12.80 -15.60
N LEU A 589 29.15 -12.80 -15.68
CA LEU A 589 28.40 -13.64 -16.63
C LEU A 589 28.00 -12.83 -17.87
N SER A 590 28.99 -12.52 -18.71
CA SER A 590 28.75 -11.91 -20.03
C SER A 590 28.22 -12.95 -21.02
N LEU A 591 26.92 -12.87 -21.34
CA LEU A 591 26.32 -13.56 -22.49
C LEU A 591 26.52 -12.73 -23.76
N GLY A 592 26.91 -13.41 -24.84
CA GLY A 592 27.40 -12.85 -26.09
C GLY A 592 26.37 -12.20 -27.01
N VAL A 593 26.92 -11.68 -28.11
CA VAL A 593 26.38 -10.68 -29.06
C VAL A 593 25.33 -11.27 -30.02
N SER A 594 24.33 -10.45 -30.38
CA SER A 594 23.42 -10.63 -31.51
C SER A 594 23.54 -9.42 -32.44
N ASP A 595 23.70 -9.69 -33.73
CA ASP A 595 23.88 -8.73 -34.83
C ASP A 595 22.56 -8.14 -35.38
N ASP A 596 22.74 -6.99 -36.04
CA ASP A 596 21.98 -6.36 -37.15
C ASP A 596 21.10 -5.11 -36.88
N GLU A 597 21.60 -3.97 -37.40
CA GLU A 597 20.99 -2.64 -37.62
C GLU A 597 21.42 -2.11 -39.01
N ALA A 598 20.53 -1.37 -39.70
CA ALA A 598 20.77 -0.36 -40.78
C ALA A 598 19.43 -0.09 -41.55
N ASP A 599 19.00 1.09 -42.04
CA ASP A 599 19.31 2.55 -41.97
C ASP A 599 18.40 3.25 -43.04
N LEU A 600 18.40 4.57 -43.32
CA LEU A 600 17.70 5.73 -42.72
C LEU A 600 17.04 6.65 -43.83
N ASN A 601 16.05 7.51 -43.47
CA ASN A 601 15.58 8.83 -44.04
C ASN A 601 14.64 8.93 -45.29
N SER A 602 13.67 9.87 -45.47
CA SER A 602 13.17 11.05 -44.70
C SER A 602 11.93 11.78 -45.34
N ASN A 603 11.08 12.41 -44.49
CA ASN A 603 10.38 13.74 -44.58
C ASN A 603 8.82 13.87 -44.52
N GLU A 604 8.42 14.81 -43.64
CA GLU A 604 7.22 15.07 -42.79
C GLU A 604 6.34 16.28 -43.30
N PRO A 605 5.16 16.72 -42.71
CA PRO A 605 4.97 17.04 -41.26
C PRO A 605 3.56 16.93 -40.57
N ASP A 606 3.64 16.92 -39.23
CA ASP A 606 2.78 17.44 -38.13
C ASP A 606 1.61 16.66 -37.45
N GLY A 607 1.98 15.96 -36.35
CA GLY A 607 1.21 15.80 -35.09
C GLY A 607 1.50 14.49 -34.30
N PRO A 608 1.51 14.53 -32.95
CA PRO A 608 2.60 14.91 -32.05
C PRO A 608 3.63 13.78 -31.77
N ALA A 609 4.91 14.13 -31.64
CA ALA A 609 6.00 13.18 -31.46
C ALA A 609 5.95 12.36 -30.13
N ILE A 610 5.62 11.08 -30.30
CA ILE A 610 6.12 9.91 -29.58
C ILE A 610 6.79 9.03 -30.66
N LEU A 611 8.13 8.99 -30.73
CA LEU A 611 8.97 8.08 -31.55
C LEU A 611 10.37 8.02 -30.86
N ARG A 612 11.10 6.92 -30.65
CA ARG A 612 11.06 5.52 -31.16
C ARG A 612 11.05 5.46 -32.69
N GLU A 613 12.19 5.31 -33.34
CA GLU A 613 12.22 5.10 -34.80
C GLU A 613 13.41 4.23 -35.24
N GLY A 614 13.17 3.39 -36.26
CA GLY A 614 14.15 2.62 -37.04
C GLY A 614 13.88 2.84 -38.54
N LEU A 615 14.62 2.21 -39.46
CA LEU A 615 14.40 2.36 -40.92
C LEU A 615 14.36 1.08 -41.76
N ALA A 616 14.02 1.27 -43.05
CA ALA A 616 13.15 0.47 -43.93
C ALA A 616 13.87 -0.56 -44.84
N SER A 617 13.16 -1.58 -45.39
CA SER A 617 12.58 -1.61 -46.76
C SER A 617 12.01 -3.04 -46.99
N TYR A 618 10.97 -3.39 -47.75
CA TYR A 618 10.50 -2.97 -49.08
C TYR A 618 8.97 -3.13 -49.18
N THR A 619 8.36 -2.20 -49.93
CA THR A 619 7.06 -2.34 -50.57
C THR A 619 7.23 -2.90 -51.99
N SER A 620 6.30 -3.75 -52.42
CA SER A 620 5.90 -3.97 -53.82
C SER A 620 4.42 -4.37 -53.74
N MET A 621 3.43 -3.85 -54.45
CA MET A 621 3.35 -3.13 -55.71
C MET A 621 2.07 -2.25 -55.69
N LEU A 622 2.17 -0.97 -56.11
CA LEU A 622 1.31 -0.17 -57.03
C LEU A 622 -0.25 -0.34 -57.06
N PRO A 623 -1.03 0.61 -57.66
CA PRO A 623 -0.93 2.09 -57.71
C PRO A 623 -2.31 2.86 -57.66
N ALA A 624 -2.20 4.19 -57.44
CA ALA A 624 -2.91 5.36 -58.05
C ALA A 624 -4.46 5.47 -58.06
N SER A 625 -5.11 6.65 -57.95
CA SER A 625 -4.86 7.95 -58.61
C SER A 625 -5.83 9.05 -58.12
N SER A 626 -5.36 10.31 -58.24
CA SER A 626 -6.06 11.60 -58.57
C SER A 626 -7.24 12.11 -57.71
N GLU A 627 -7.52 13.40 -57.48
CA GLU A 627 -6.99 14.75 -57.77
C GLU A 627 -7.89 15.76 -57.00
N ASN A 628 -7.35 16.94 -56.62
CA ASN A 628 -7.91 18.32 -56.46
C ASN A 628 -9.43 18.52 -56.17
N ASP A 629 -9.92 19.53 -55.43
CA ASP A 629 -9.65 20.97 -55.60
C ASP A 629 -10.28 21.86 -54.49
N GLN A 630 -9.92 23.15 -54.53
CA GLN A 630 -10.20 24.25 -53.61
C GLN A 630 -11.67 24.79 -53.58
N VAL A 631 -11.97 25.66 -52.60
CA VAL A 631 -12.43 27.08 -52.75
C VAL A 631 -13.31 27.57 -51.58
N GLU A 632 -13.02 28.81 -51.17
CA GLU A 632 -13.64 29.68 -50.15
C GLU A 632 -15.08 30.16 -50.44
N ALA A 633 -15.81 30.61 -49.40
CA ALA A 633 -16.35 31.99 -49.26
C ALA A 633 -17.66 32.10 -48.42
N SER A 634 -17.56 32.83 -47.29
CA SER A 634 -18.40 33.96 -46.83
C SER A 634 -19.93 34.02 -47.13
N ALA A 635 -20.78 34.10 -46.08
CA ALA A 635 -21.56 35.30 -45.67
C ALA A 635 -22.90 35.04 -44.92
N ARG A 636 -23.04 35.74 -43.77
CA ARG A 636 -24.21 36.43 -43.15
C ARG A 636 -25.59 35.73 -42.91
N ALA A 637 -25.96 35.75 -41.61
CA ALA A 637 -27.15 36.33 -40.93
C ALA A 637 -28.55 36.13 -41.58
N ASP A 638 -29.67 35.87 -40.87
CA ASP A 638 -30.10 36.34 -39.55
C ASP A 638 -31.41 35.60 -39.13
N LYS A 639 -31.62 35.49 -37.80
CA LYS A 639 -32.89 35.59 -37.04
C LYS A 639 -33.98 34.49 -36.97
N LYS A 640 -34.31 34.25 -35.68
CA LYS A 640 -35.63 34.13 -34.98
C LYS A 640 -36.14 32.70 -34.69
N ARG A 641 -36.65 32.35 -33.48
CA ARG A 641 -36.78 33.04 -32.17
C ARG A 641 -37.43 32.08 -31.13
N LYS A 642 -37.21 32.42 -29.84
CA LYS A 642 -37.98 32.09 -28.59
C LYS A 642 -37.73 30.71 -27.94
N GLY A 643 -37.44 30.58 -26.64
CA GLY A 643 -37.24 31.55 -25.56
C GLY A 643 -37.52 30.96 -24.16
N LYS A 644 -36.60 31.21 -23.22
CA LYS A 644 -36.70 31.33 -21.73
C LYS A 644 -37.15 30.07 -20.94
N ASN A 645 -36.35 29.55 -20.00
CA ASN A 645 -36.15 30.20 -18.70
C ASN A 645 -34.74 30.04 -18.10
N LYS A 646 -34.30 31.12 -17.46
CA LYS A 646 -33.00 31.35 -16.83
C LYS A 646 -33.19 31.22 -15.30
N ARG A 647 -32.37 30.43 -14.62
CA ARG A 647 -31.99 30.69 -13.22
C ARG A 647 -30.54 30.26 -12.99
N SER A 648 -29.68 31.26 -12.88
CA SER A 648 -28.27 31.14 -12.52
C SER A 648 -28.10 30.89 -11.03
N LYS A 649 -27.24 29.96 -10.64
CA LYS A 649 -26.38 30.07 -9.46
C LYS A 649 -25.05 29.39 -9.77
N GLY A 650 -23.97 30.16 -9.64
CA GLY A 650 -22.60 29.67 -9.80
C GLY A 650 -22.15 28.85 -8.60
N ALA A 651 -21.30 27.86 -8.86
CA ALA A 651 -20.33 27.34 -7.91
C ALA A 651 -19.18 26.68 -8.68
N SER A 652 -17.98 27.13 -8.33
CA SER A 652 -16.66 26.81 -8.85
C SER A 652 -16.34 25.31 -8.88
N LYS A 653 -15.78 24.83 -10.00
CA LYS A 653 -15.08 23.54 -10.12
C LYS A 653 -13.73 23.64 -9.39
N GLY A 654 -13.64 23.06 -8.19
CA GLY A 654 -12.39 22.87 -7.47
C GLY A 654 -11.55 21.76 -8.10
N GLN A 655 -10.58 22.14 -8.93
CA GLN A 655 -9.59 21.25 -9.52
C GLN A 655 -8.56 20.86 -8.43
N LEU A 656 -8.60 19.61 -7.95
CA LEU A 656 -7.60 19.04 -7.05
C LEU A 656 -6.21 19.09 -7.72
N ARG A 657 -5.37 20.02 -7.27
CA ARG A 657 -4.00 20.21 -7.76
C ARG A 657 -3.12 19.03 -7.31
N ARG A 658 -2.67 18.21 -8.27
CA ARG A 658 -1.63 17.19 -8.09
C ARG A 658 -0.40 17.84 -7.43
N GLN A 659 0.07 17.29 -6.30
CA GLN A 659 1.28 17.78 -5.62
C GLN A 659 2.51 17.55 -6.52
N SER A 660 3.43 18.52 -6.54
CA SER A 660 4.66 18.44 -7.34
C SER A 660 5.58 17.35 -6.81
N LYS A 661 6.30 16.62 -7.68
CA LYS A 661 7.32 15.63 -7.29
C LYS A 661 8.44 16.22 -6.40
N TRP A 662 8.62 17.54 -6.45
CA TRP A 662 9.60 18.29 -5.69
C TRP A 662 9.07 18.83 -4.36
N ALA A 663 7.81 18.54 -4.01
CA ALA A 663 7.25 18.94 -2.72
C ALA A 663 7.83 18.04 -1.61
N ASN A 664 8.16 18.64 -0.46
CA ASN A 664 8.70 17.98 0.73
C ASN A 664 10.02 17.20 0.49
N GLN A 665 10.78 17.56 -0.55
CA GLN A 665 12.04 16.88 -0.88
C GLN A 665 13.26 17.41 -0.08
N CYS A 666 13.14 18.56 0.60
CA CYS A 666 14.18 19.05 1.52
C CYS A 666 14.11 18.32 2.87
N MET A 667 15.27 17.98 3.45
CA MET A 667 15.38 17.56 4.85
C MET A 667 14.85 18.66 5.79
N TYR A 668 14.30 18.29 6.94
CA TYR A 668 13.75 19.20 7.94
C TYR A 668 14.59 19.15 9.23
N ALA A 669 14.64 20.27 9.96
CA ALA A 669 15.33 20.38 11.23
C ALA A 669 14.37 20.70 12.38
N GLU A 670 14.34 19.85 13.40
CA GLU A 670 13.54 20.07 14.61
C GLU A 670 14.06 21.24 15.44
N LEU A 671 13.18 21.98 16.09
CA LEU A 671 13.63 22.93 17.13
C LEU A 671 14.30 22.12 18.25
N LEU A 672 15.48 22.55 18.71
CA LEU A 672 16.17 21.87 19.81
C LEU A 672 15.37 22.02 21.11
N GLU A 673 15.01 20.89 21.73
CA GLU A 673 14.31 20.84 23.02
C GLU A 673 15.32 21.15 24.14
N MET A 674 15.28 22.37 24.70
CA MET A 674 16.12 22.79 25.83
C MET A 674 15.27 22.91 27.10
N LEU A 675 15.72 22.32 28.21
CA LEU A 675 15.02 22.33 29.49
C LEU A 675 15.64 23.39 30.43
N ASP A 676 14.81 24.24 31.05
CA ASP A 676 15.24 25.13 32.14
C ASP A 676 14.79 24.49 33.47
N ASP A 677 15.71 23.87 34.21
CA ASP A 677 15.44 23.42 35.58
C ASP A 677 16.12 24.31 36.63
N ASN A 678 15.35 24.61 37.67
CA ASN A 678 15.58 25.52 38.81
C ASN A 678 17.03 25.91 39.14
N VAL A 679 17.20 27.21 39.38
CA VAL A 679 18.41 27.95 39.83
C VAL A 679 19.05 27.40 41.12
N TRP A 680 18.51 26.33 41.74
CA TRP A 680 18.87 25.89 43.10
C TRP A 680 19.41 24.45 43.21
N SER A 681 19.51 23.66 42.13
CA SER A 681 20.09 22.31 42.19
C SER A 681 21.56 22.28 41.76
N VAL A 682 22.45 22.52 42.73
CA VAL A 682 23.89 22.24 42.60
C VAL A 682 24.11 20.75 42.88
N SER A 683 23.83 19.90 41.90
CA SER A 683 24.15 18.47 41.95
C SER A 683 24.98 18.11 40.72
N PRO A 684 26.06 17.30 40.84
CA PRO A 684 26.95 16.95 39.73
C PRO A 684 26.25 16.19 38.58
N ASP A 685 25.06 15.62 38.83
CA ASP A 685 24.22 14.97 37.81
C ASP A 685 23.38 15.94 36.96
N ALA A 686 23.46 17.25 37.20
CA ALA A 686 22.67 18.25 36.48
C ALA A 686 22.99 18.36 34.97
N ALA A 687 24.13 17.83 34.51
CA ALA A 687 24.47 17.78 33.09
C ALA A 687 23.65 16.77 32.28
N ALA A 688 23.00 15.79 32.94
CA ALA A 688 22.21 14.75 32.28
C ALA A 688 20.76 15.17 31.94
N HIS A 689 20.32 16.36 32.39
CA HIS A 689 18.91 16.79 32.32
C HIS A 689 18.67 18.15 31.66
N ASP A 690 19.68 18.75 31.00
CA ASP A 690 19.57 20.08 30.36
C ASP A 690 18.92 20.06 28.95
N GLY A 691 18.65 18.87 28.40
CA GLY A 691 18.09 18.67 27.07
C GLY A 691 19.10 18.76 25.92
N LEU A 692 20.37 19.05 26.19
CA LEU A 692 21.41 19.07 25.15
C LEU A 692 21.92 17.64 24.85
N PRO A 693 22.30 17.33 23.60
CA PRO A 693 22.91 16.05 23.24
C PRO A 693 24.13 15.72 24.11
N GLU A 694 24.23 14.51 24.65
CA GLU A 694 25.40 14.05 25.42
C GLU A 694 26.66 13.94 24.55
N ASP A 695 26.46 13.62 23.27
CA ASP A 695 27.51 13.41 22.26
C ASP A 695 27.85 14.67 21.45
N LEU A 696 27.46 15.86 21.92
CA LEU A 696 27.54 17.12 21.16
C LEU A 696 28.95 17.41 20.59
N GLU A 697 30.02 17.05 21.31
CA GLU A 697 31.41 17.33 20.89
C GLU A 697 31.96 16.35 19.83
N LYS A 698 31.35 15.18 19.66
CA LYS A 698 31.89 14.09 18.80
C LYS A 698 30.93 13.66 17.69
N GLY A 699 29.62 13.74 17.94
CA GLY A 699 28.58 13.20 17.07
C GLY A 699 27.92 14.22 16.13
N TRP A 700 28.37 15.48 16.13
CA TRP A 700 27.64 16.59 15.51
C TRP A 700 28.51 17.46 14.60
N VAL A 701 27.86 18.05 13.59
CA VAL A 701 28.41 19.08 12.72
C VAL A 701 27.53 20.31 12.84
N CYS A 702 28.13 21.46 13.12
CA CYS A 702 27.41 22.72 13.24
C CYS A 702 27.50 23.53 11.96
N VAL A 703 26.38 24.07 11.48
CA VAL A 703 26.29 24.96 10.32
C VAL A 703 25.88 26.33 10.84
N ALA A 704 26.79 27.29 10.74
CA ALA A 704 26.62 28.65 11.24
C ALA A 704 27.55 29.64 10.50
N PRO A 705 27.14 30.90 10.26
CA PRO A 705 25.78 31.43 10.42
C PRO A 705 24.83 30.94 9.32
N VAL A 706 23.60 30.56 9.69
CA VAL A 706 22.55 30.21 8.73
C VAL A 706 21.86 31.49 8.25
N PRO A 707 21.82 31.79 6.94
CA PRO A 707 21.30 33.05 6.43
C PRO A 707 19.77 33.12 6.47
N VAL A 708 19.23 34.35 6.64
CA VAL A 708 17.79 34.61 6.55
C VAL A 708 17.32 34.48 5.09
N GLY A 709 16.38 33.57 4.83
CA GLY A 709 15.86 33.39 3.46
C GLY A 709 14.79 32.30 3.32
N LYS A 710 14.41 32.02 2.07
CA LYS A 710 13.43 30.98 1.72
C LYS A 710 14.14 29.68 1.33
N ARG A 711 13.89 28.60 2.07
CA ARG A 711 14.42 27.27 1.74
C ARG A 711 13.80 26.70 0.46
N CYS A 712 14.64 26.21 -0.44
CA CYS A 712 14.27 25.75 -1.78
C CYS A 712 15.24 24.68 -2.31
N LEU A 713 14.82 23.93 -3.34
CA LEU A 713 15.69 23.01 -4.07
C LEU A 713 16.11 23.62 -5.39
N ALA A 714 17.41 23.65 -5.66
CA ALA A 714 17.93 23.95 -6.99
C ALA A 714 18.03 22.65 -7.79
N VAL A 715 17.25 22.56 -8.87
CA VAL A 715 17.23 21.40 -9.77
C VAL A 715 17.74 21.84 -11.13
N VAL A 716 18.83 21.22 -11.55
CA VAL A 716 19.52 21.52 -12.81
C VAL A 716 19.16 20.48 -13.86
N THR A 717 18.61 20.93 -14.98
CA THR A 717 18.23 20.08 -16.12
C THR A 717 19.12 20.38 -17.31
N ALA A 718 19.50 19.35 -18.07
CA ALA A 718 20.20 19.51 -19.33
C ALA A 718 19.37 20.37 -20.31
N ALA A 719 20.02 21.29 -21.01
CA ALA A 719 19.36 22.07 -22.06
C ALA A 719 19.23 21.20 -23.33
N PRO A 720 18.07 21.21 -24.01
CA PRO A 720 17.83 20.38 -25.19
C PRO A 720 18.75 20.72 -26.39
N ASN A 721 19.38 21.90 -26.40
CA ASN A 721 20.15 22.39 -27.55
C ASN A 721 21.65 22.59 -27.23
N GLY A 722 22.18 22.01 -26.15
CA GLY A 722 23.61 22.12 -25.78
C GLY A 722 24.08 23.48 -25.24
N ILE A 723 23.23 24.51 -25.25
CA ILE A 723 23.54 25.86 -24.75
C ILE A 723 23.20 25.96 -23.26
N SER A 724 24.21 25.78 -22.39
CA SER A 724 24.22 25.98 -20.92
C SER A 724 23.10 25.29 -20.09
N PRO A 725 23.41 24.62 -18.97
CA PRO A 725 22.39 23.94 -18.16
C PRO A 725 21.41 24.92 -17.50
N ASN A 726 20.14 24.53 -17.46
CA ASN A 726 19.05 25.35 -16.94
C ASN A 726 18.68 24.93 -15.51
N THR A 727 18.67 25.91 -14.59
CA THR A 727 18.34 25.72 -13.18
C THR A 727 16.94 26.20 -12.83
N THR A 728 16.24 25.43 -12.00
CA THR A 728 14.94 25.81 -11.45
C THR A 728 14.96 25.74 -9.92
N LEU A 729 14.58 26.83 -9.26
CA LEU A 729 14.39 26.85 -7.81
C LEU A 729 12.97 26.41 -7.47
N ARG A 730 12.85 25.32 -6.70
CA ARG A 730 11.57 24.72 -6.29
C ARG A 730 11.30 25.03 -4.83
N SER A 731 10.11 25.55 -4.53
CA SER A 731 9.64 25.78 -3.17
C SER A 731 9.60 24.47 -2.38
N ARG A 732 10.12 24.47 -1.16
CA ARG A 732 10.10 23.33 -0.24
C ARG A 732 8.71 22.68 -0.08
N LEU A 733 7.66 23.47 0.21
CA LEU A 733 6.35 22.93 0.60
C LEU A 733 5.46 22.51 -0.57
N LEU A 734 5.54 23.25 -1.69
CA LEU A 734 4.64 23.06 -2.84
C LEU A 734 5.34 22.44 -4.05
N GLY A 735 6.68 22.38 -4.04
CA GLY A 735 7.51 21.95 -5.18
C GLY A 735 7.29 22.79 -6.45
N LYS A 736 6.70 23.98 -6.30
CA LYS A 736 6.43 24.92 -7.40
C LYS A 736 7.68 25.74 -7.69
N PRO A 737 7.93 26.11 -8.96
CA PRO A 737 9.02 27.02 -9.28
C PRO A 737 8.81 28.35 -8.53
N LEU A 738 9.83 28.80 -7.81
CA LEU A 738 9.84 30.11 -7.15
C LEU A 738 10.07 31.25 -8.15
N MET A 739 10.71 30.94 -9.28
CA MET A 739 11.01 31.87 -10.36
C MET A 739 11.13 31.11 -11.71
N PRO A 740 11.17 31.83 -12.85
CA PRO A 740 11.45 31.24 -14.16
C PRO A 740 12.79 30.51 -14.20
N ARG A 741 12.99 29.63 -15.20
CA ARG A 741 14.26 28.91 -15.37
C ARG A 741 15.36 29.91 -15.74
N PHE A 742 16.54 29.74 -15.18
CA PHE A 742 17.70 30.58 -15.47
C PHE A 742 18.95 29.74 -15.69
N PRO A 743 19.91 30.21 -16.52
CA PRO A 743 21.17 29.51 -16.74
C PRO A 743 22.04 29.58 -15.48
N SER A 744 22.77 28.51 -15.18
CA SER A 744 23.71 28.48 -14.06
C SER A 744 24.97 27.68 -14.42
N SER A 745 26.07 27.91 -13.70
CA SER A 745 27.32 27.15 -13.86
C SER A 745 27.27 25.71 -13.33
N LEU A 746 26.15 25.29 -12.72
CA LEU A 746 26.01 23.95 -12.17
C LEU A 746 25.90 22.87 -13.26
N PRO A 747 26.54 21.69 -13.09
CA PRO A 747 26.40 20.60 -14.04
C PRO A 747 24.96 20.09 -14.18
N PRO A 748 24.58 19.53 -15.35
CA PRO A 748 23.26 18.91 -15.52
C PRO A 748 23.05 17.76 -14.53
N GLU A 749 21.77 17.48 -14.20
CA GLU A 749 21.37 16.45 -13.24
C GLU A 749 21.87 16.65 -11.80
N THR A 750 22.15 17.90 -11.44
CA THR A 750 22.51 18.30 -10.08
C THR A 750 21.27 18.72 -9.29
N VAL A 751 21.16 18.29 -8.03
CA VAL A 751 20.10 18.65 -7.09
C VAL A 751 20.72 19.11 -5.77
N LEU A 752 20.46 20.36 -5.40
CA LEU A 752 21.00 21.01 -4.20
C LEU A 752 19.88 21.50 -3.27
N ASP A 753 20.11 21.43 -1.96
CA ASP A 753 19.29 22.09 -0.94
C ASP A 753 19.85 23.48 -0.67
N CYS A 754 19.03 24.51 -0.82
CA CYS A 754 19.46 25.90 -0.85
C CYS A 754 18.54 26.81 -0.03
N ILE A 755 19.08 27.96 0.39
CA ILE A 755 18.35 29.06 0.97
C ILE A 755 18.47 30.25 0.00
N LEU A 756 17.34 30.65 -0.59
CA LEU A 756 17.25 31.86 -1.39
C LEU A 756 17.27 33.06 -0.44
N ASP A 757 18.30 33.90 -0.57
CA ASP A 757 18.51 35.07 0.28
C ASP A 757 17.27 36.00 0.30
N ALA A 758 16.95 36.61 1.44
CA ALA A 758 15.82 37.53 1.54
C ALA A 758 15.93 38.70 0.54
N ASN A 759 17.17 39.16 0.27
CA ASN A 759 17.47 40.30 -0.61
C ASN A 759 18.11 39.85 -1.94
N TRP A 760 17.81 38.64 -2.42
CA TRP A 760 18.39 38.06 -3.65
C TRP A 760 18.30 38.95 -4.90
N ARG A 761 17.31 39.86 -4.97
CA ARG A 761 17.16 40.82 -6.08
C ARG A 761 18.26 41.87 -6.09
N ASP A 762 18.81 42.23 -4.94
CA ASP A 762 19.83 43.27 -4.83
C ASP A 762 21.24 42.67 -4.78
N ASN A 763 21.39 41.44 -4.27
CA ASN A 763 22.70 40.81 -4.07
C ASN A 763 22.95 39.58 -4.96
N GLY A 764 21.93 39.00 -5.61
CA GLY A 764 22.10 37.85 -6.51
C GLY A 764 22.52 36.55 -5.82
N ILE A 765 22.40 36.45 -4.49
CA ILE A 765 22.95 35.33 -3.71
C ILE A 765 21.94 34.17 -3.58
N LEU A 766 22.43 32.96 -3.83
CA LEU A 766 21.78 31.70 -3.47
C LEU A 766 22.71 30.91 -2.55
N HIS A 767 22.28 30.68 -1.32
CA HIS A 767 23.08 29.95 -0.33
C HIS A 767 22.88 28.45 -0.50
N VAL A 768 23.94 27.69 -0.69
CA VAL A 768 23.89 26.23 -0.82
C VAL A 768 24.06 25.62 0.57
N LEU A 769 22.99 25.01 1.07
CA LEU A 769 22.95 24.36 2.37
C LEU A 769 23.51 22.94 2.28
N ASP A 770 23.11 22.16 1.28
CA ASP A 770 23.46 20.74 1.17
C ASP A 770 23.45 20.21 -0.28
N VAL A 771 24.08 19.06 -0.51
CA VAL A 771 24.17 18.37 -1.80
C VAL A 771 23.46 17.02 -1.76
N ILE A 772 22.47 16.83 -2.63
CA ILE A 772 21.69 15.58 -2.73
C ILE A 772 22.22 14.74 -3.89
N LYS A 773 22.32 15.36 -5.06
CA LYS A 773 22.74 14.71 -6.31
C LYS A 773 23.71 15.60 -7.07
N TRP A 774 24.76 15.04 -7.64
CA TRP A 774 25.75 15.77 -8.43
C TRP A 774 26.06 15.02 -9.71
N LYS A 775 25.84 15.63 -10.89
CA LYS A 775 26.05 14.98 -12.20
C LYS A 775 25.41 13.59 -12.32
N GLY A 776 24.20 13.41 -11.80
CA GLY A 776 23.52 12.12 -11.86
C GLY A 776 23.96 11.09 -10.81
N GLN A 777 24.97 11.38 -9.98
CA GLN A 777 25.40 10.53 -8.86
C GLN A 777 24.76 10.98 -7.54
N ASP A 778 24.23 10.02 -6.77
CA ASP A 778 23.60 10.28 -5.48
C ASP A 778 24.68 10.44 -4.39
N ILE A 779 24.75 11.64 -3.81
CA ILE A 779 25.70 12.01 -2.74
C ILE A 779 25.00 12.10 -1.39
N GLY A 780 23.66 12.19 -1.38
CA GLY A 780 22.84 12.18 -0.17
C GLY A 780 23.10 10.98 0.74
N ASP A 781 23.52 9.84 0.20
CA ASP A 781 23.79 8.62 0.97
C ASP A 781 25.08 8.70 1.85
N CYS A 782 25.90 9.73 1.66
CA CYS A 782 27.13 9.93 2.44
C CYS A 782 26.89 10.65 3.78
N GLU A 783 27.85 10.51 4.69
CA GLU A 783 27.86 11.20 5.99
C GLU A 783 27.95 12.73 5.83
N ALA A 784 27.35 13.46 6.77
CA ALA A 784 27.21 14.92 6.69
C ALA A 784 28.55 15.67 6.50
N PRO A 785 29.65 15.35 7.24
CA PRO A 785 30.95 15.98 7.01
C PRO A 785 31.46 15.83 5.58
N PHE A 786 31.29 14.63 5.00
CA PHE A 786 31.71 14.37 3.62
C PHE A 786 30.88 15.16 2.63
N ARG A 787 29.55 15.24 2.83
CA ARG A 787 28.65 16.00 1.95
C ARG A 787 29.00 17.49 1.95
N PHE A 788 29.28 18.07 3.12
CA PHE A 788 29.68 19.48 3.20
C PHE A 788 31.07 19.73 2.61
N TRP A 789 32.05 18.87 2.89
CA TRP A 789 33.37 18.95 2.25
C TRP A 789 33.27 18.84 0.72
N TRP A 790 32.48 17.89 0.23
CA TRP A 790 32.26 17.67 -1.21
C TRP A 790 31.57 18.88 -1.86
N ARG A 791 30.51 19.40 -1.22
CA ARG A 791 29.78 20.60 -1.66
C ARG A 791 30.75 21.77 -1.85
N ASP A 792 31.58 22.06 -0.85
CA ASP A 792 32.47 23.22 -0.88
C ASP A 792 33.58 23.05 -1.92
N THR A 793 34.17 21.85 -2.00
CA THR A 793 35.19 21.51 -3.00
C THR A 793 34.64 21.67 -4.42
N ARG A 794 33.44 21.14 -4.70
CA ARG A 794 32.86 21.20 -6.05
C ARG A 794 32.31 22.57 -6.42
N LEU A 795 31.82 23.36 -5.47
CA LEU A 795 31.43 24.74 -5.73
C LEU A 795 32.65 25.62 -6.02
N ALA A 796 33.79 25.38 -5.38
CA ALA A 796 35.04 26.11 -5.62
C ALA A 796 35.65 25.82 -7.01
N GLU A 797 35.40 24.65 -7.59
CA GLU A 797 35.85 24.27 -8.94
C GLU A 797 35.01 24.92 -10.07
N LEU A 798 33.84 25.50 -9.76
CA LEU A 798 32.99 26.11 -10.77
C LEU A 798 33.56 27.44 -11.25
N LEU A 799 33.57 27.63 -12.56
CA LEU A 799 33.93 28.92 -13.16
C LEU A 799 32.93 30.00 -12.69
N PRO A 800 33.40 31.21 -12.31
CA PRO A 800 32.52 32.33 -11.98
C PRO A 800 31.59 32.62 -13.15
N SER A 801 30.28 32.59 -12.92
CA SER A 801 29.31 32.93 -13.96
C SER A 801 29.41 34.42 -14.28
N PRO A 802 29.48 34.84 -15.57
CA PRO A 802 29.45 36.26 -15.90
C PRO A 802 28.13 36.87 -15.41
N ALA A 803 28.19 38.11 -14.93
CA ALA A 803 26.99 38.84 -14.55
C ALA A 803 26.10 39.06 -15.78
N PRO A 804 24.78 38.79 -15.71
CA PRO A 804 23.91 38.95 -16.86
C PRO A 804 23.90 40.41 -17.34
N SER A 805 24.05 40.62 -18.64
CA SER A 805 23.94 41.94 -19.27
C SER A 805 22.50 42.44 -19.14
N MET A 806 22.29 43.68 -18.69
CA MET A 806 20.95 44.28 -18.57
C MET A 806 20.23 44.27 -19.92
N LEU A 807 19.17 43.48 -20.03
CA LEU A 807 18.14 43.67 -21.05
C LEU A 807 16.84 44.09 -20.36
N THR A 808 16.46 45.33 -20.64
CA THR A 808 15.12 45.96 -20.49
C THR A 808 14.60 46.26 -19.08
N ALA A 809 14.79 47.53 -18.69
CA ALA A 809 13.79 48.26 -17.93
C ALA A 809 12.56 48.51 -18.83
N THR A 810 11.41 47.92 -18.49
CA THR A 810 10.12 48.40 -19.00
C THR A 810 9.48 49.28 -17.94
N SER A 811 9.53 50.58 -18.17
CA SER A 811 8.77 51.61 -17.47
C SER A 811 7.26 51.46 -17.74
N LYS A 812 6.44 51.36 -16.68
CA LYS A 812 5.09 51.95 -16.63
C LYS A 812 4.86 52.56 -15.25
N SER A 813 4.43 53.82 -15.31
CA SER A 813 4.42 54.86 -14.27
C SER A 813 3.13 54.92 -13.42
N ALA A 814 3.20 55.79 -12.39
CA ALA A 814 2.19 56.34 -11.45
C ALA A 814 2.20 55.64 -10.08
N ASP A 815 2.56 56.24 -8.93
CA ASP A 815 2.53 57.64 -8.47
C ASP A 815 3.64 57.91 -7.42
N VAL A 816 4.05 59.17 -7.27
CA VAL A 816 4.96 59.69 -6.22
C VAL A 816 4.17 60.70 -5.36
N PRO A 817 4.46 60.81 -4.05
CA PRO A 817 5.04 62.08 -3.59
C PRO A 817 6.20 61.93 -2.59
N THR A 818 7.30 62.60 -2.94
CA THR A 818 8.23 63.39 -2.09
C THR A 818 8.88 62.76 -0.84
N SER A 819 10.18 62.43 -0.97
CA SER A 819 11.23 62.93 -0.05
C SER A 819 12.61 62.82 -0.70
N PRO A 820 13.49 63.83 -0.58
CA PRO A 820 14.83 63.80 -1.15
C PRO A 820 15.83 63.31 -0.08
N LEU A 821 16.62 62.29 -0.39
CA LEU A 821 18.07 62.18 -0.14
C LEU A 821 18.55 60.74 -0.39
N ASN A 822 19.57 60.61 -1.24
CA ASN A 822 20.48 59.47 -1.43
C ASN A 822 19.90 58.07 -1.75
N SER A 823 19.92 57.70 -3.03
CA SER A 823 20.46 56.37 -3.40
C SER A 823 20.79 56.33 -4.90
N GLN A 824 22.04 55.98 -5.20
CA GLN A 824 22.50 55.57 -6.53
C GLN A 824 21.58 54.45 -7.05
N SER A 825 21.26 54.47 -8.35
CA SER A 825 20.49 53.41 -9.03
C SER A 825 21.18 52.05 -8.85
N ARG A 826 20.73 51.29 -7.85
CA ARG A 826 21.30 49.99 -7.46
C ARG A 826 20.90 48.95 -8.50
N TYR A 827 21.89 48.27 -9.10
CA TYR A 827 21.67 47.18 -10.04
C TYR A 827 20.82 46.06 -9.40
N GLN A 828 19.79 45.58 -10.10
CA GLN A 828 18.96 44.47 -9.65
C GLN A 828 19.23 43.22 -10.47
N PHE A 829 19.50 42.11 -9.79
CA PHE A 829 19.73 40.81 -10.41
C PHE A 829 18.40 40.22 -10.93
N PRO A 830 18.35 39.77 -12.20
CA PRO A 830 17.18 39.08 -12.74
C PRO A 830 17.01 37.67 -12.14
N TYR A 831 18.12 37.05 -11.72
CA TYR A 831 18.17 35.75 -11.05
C TYR A 831 19.45 35.64 -10.19
N PRO A 832 19.46 34.77 -9.16
CA PRO A 832 20.67 34.57 -8.37
C PRO A 832 21.74 33.85 -9.20
N ASN A 833 22.90 34.46 -9.30
CA ASN A 833 24.04 33.96 -10.06
C ASN A 833 25.26 33.66 -9.17
N THR A 834 25.26 34.10 -7.91
CA THR A 834 26.33 33.83 -6.94
C THR A 834 25.90 32.69 -6.02
N LEU A 835 26.53 31.53 -6.19
CA LEU A 835 26.33 30.35 -5.36
C LEU A 835 27.31 30.37 -4.20
N VAL A 836 26.81 30.45 -2.97
CA VAL A 836 27.66 30.58 -1.79
C VAL A 836 27.39 29.41 -0.83
N PRO A 837 28.39 28.58 -0.47
CA PRO A 837 28.18 27.56 0.54
C PRO A 837 27.93 28.19 1.92
N VAL A 838 27.04 27.56 2.69
CA VAL A 838 26.83 27.93 4.11
C VAL A 838 27.95 27.30 4.94
N PRO A 839 28.72 28.07 5.74
CA PRO A 839 29.86 27.53 6.48
C PRO A 839 29.45 26.44 7.48
N TYR A 840 30.32 25.45 7.64
CA TYR A 840 30.15 24.35 8.59
C TYR A 840 31.40 24.17 9.45
N HIS A 841 31.20 23.65 10.66
CA HIS A 841 32.22 23.42 11.67
C HIS A 841 32.09 21.97 12.18
N THR A 842 33.16 21.19 12.00
CA THR A 842 33.26 19.81 12.49
C THR A 842 33.73 19.73 13.94
N ASP A 843 34.46 20.76 14.42
CA ASP A 843 34.86 20.86 15.82
C ASP A 843 33.74 21.53 16.62
N THR A 844 32.92 20.71 17.27
CA THR A 844 31.81 21.13 18.12
C THR A 844 32.14 21.00 19.62
N THR A 845 33.42 21.05 19.99
CA THR A 845 33.82 21.10 21.41
C THR A 845 33.16 22.28 22.11
N LEU A 846 32.80 22.12 23.39
CA LEU A 846 32.05 23.14 24.14
C LEU A 846 32.78 24.50 24.17
N LEU A 847 34.12 24.47 24.25
CA LEU A 847 34.96 25.67 24.22
C LEU A 847 34.90 26.39 22.86
N ASN A 848 34.91 25.63 21.76
CA ASN A 848 34.83 26.18 20.40
C ASN A 848 33.42 26.70 20.09
N LEU A 849 32.38 26.01 20.56
CA LEU A 849 30.99 26.46 20.46
C LEU A 849 30.81 27.82 21.13
N ARG A 850 31.34 28.00 22.34
CA ARG A 850 31.28 29.28 23.08
C ARG A 850 32.13 30.38 22.43
N SER A 851 33.40 30.09 22.14
CA SER A 851 34.36 31.14 21.76
C SER A 851 34.25 31.57 20.30
N GLN A 852 33.82 30.68 19.40
CA GLN A 852 33.82 30.94 17.95
C GLN A 852 32.43 30.80 17.32
N ILE A 853 31.76 29.65 17.49
CA ILE A 853 30.58 29.30 16.67
C ILE A 853 29.33 30.10 17.07
N ILE A 854 29.02 30.26 18.36
CA ILE A 854 27.85 31.02 18.82
C ILE A 854 27.98 32.52 18.50
N PRO A 855 29.14 33.17 18.74
CA PRO A 855 29.37 34.54 18.27
C PRO A 855 29.24 34.68 16.75
N LEU A 856 29.73 33.71 15.98
CA LEU A 856 29.57 33.68 14.51
C LEU A 856 28.09 33.51 14.09
N ALA A 857 27.31 32.71 14.82
CA ALA A 857 25.88 32.55 14.54
C ALA A 857 25.08 33.85 14.79
N ARG A 858 25.58 34.76 15.64
CA ARG A 858 24.99 36.09 15.91
C ARG A 858 25.47 37.16 14.93
N SER A 859 26.63 36.97 14.32
CA SER A 859 27.25 37.99 13.47
C SER A 859 26.67 37.98 12.05
N THR A 860 26.84 39.11 11.36
CA THR A 860 26.50 39.21 9.94
C THR A 860 27.69 38.74 9.11
N ARG A 861 27.42 38.03 8.01
CA ARG A 861 28.45 37.50 7.12
C ARG A 861 28.68 38.45 5.95
N ALA A 862 29.91 38.90 5.76
CA ALA A 862 30.33 39.67 4.59
C ALA A 862 30.62 38.73 3.41
N VAL A 863 29.95 38.90 2.27
CA VAL A 863 30.11 38.09 1.05
C VAL A 863 30.46 39.01 -0.12
N PRO A 864 31.59 38.80 -0.82
CA PRO A 864 31.92 39.56 -2.02
C PRO A 864 31.02 39.14 -3.19
N VAL A 865 30.41 40.11 -3.86
CA VAL A 865 29.56 39.94 -5.04
C VAL A 865 30.08 40.85 -6.15
N ASN A 866 30.16 40.31 -7.36
CA ASN A 866 30.68 41.04 -8.52
C ASN A 866 29.52 41.72 -9.27
N LEU A 867 29.56 43.05 -9.36
CA LEU A 867 28.58 43.86 -10.10
C LEU A 867 29.18 44.36 -11.41
N PRO A 868 28.46 44.28 -12.54
CA PRO A 868 28.90 44.90 -13.77
C PRO A 868 28.84 46.44 -13.62
N LEU A 869 29.97 47.13 -13.76
CA LEU A 869 29.96 48.59 -13.86
C LEU A 869 29.38 48.98 -15.23
N SER A 870 28.35 49.81 -15.23
CA SER A 870 27.95 50.50 -16.46
C SER A 870 29.10 51.44 -16.82
N ALA A 871 29.69 51.28 -18.00
CA ALA A 871 30.65 52.25 -18.52
C ALA A 871 29.97 53.62 -18.56
N ALA A 872 30.41 54.54 -17.69
CA ALA A 872 30.05 55.94 -17.77
C ALA A 872 31.01 56.61 -18.76
N ASP A 873 30.43 57.35 -19.70
CA ASP A 873 30.99 58.38 -20.59
C ASP A 873 32.49 58.31 -20.94
N GLY A 874 32.75 57.99 -22.21
CA GLY A 874 34.05 58.18 -22.88
C GLY A 874 33.85 58.19 -24.40
N ASP A 875 34.28 59.27 -25.03
CA ASP A 875 33.93 59.76 -26.37
C ASP A 875 34.29 58.85 -27.56
N GLY A 876 33.38 58.87 -28.56
CA GLY A 876 33.63 58.91 -30.01
C GLY A 876 34.61 57.93 -30.68
N GLU A 877 34.09 56.85 -31.26
CA GLU A 877 34.35 56.47 -32.68
C GLU A 877 33.40 55.36 -33.15
N MET A 878 32.82 55.53 -34.34
CA MET A 878 31.99 54.52 -35.00
C MET A 878 32.88 53.53 -35.77
N VAL A 879 32.71 52.22 -35.53
CA VAL A 879 33.21 51.17 -36.43
C VAL A 879 32.09 50.14 -36.67
N ILE A 880 31.85 49.88 -37.96
CA ILE A 880 30.88 48.93 -38.51
C ILE A 880 31.58 47.57 -38.72
N ASP A 881 30.84 46.50 -38.43
CA ASP A 881 31.04 45.08 -38.79
C ASP A 881 32.31 44.34 -38.34
N ALA A 882 32.13 43.40 -37.42
CA ALA A 882 32.55 41.99 -37.59
C ALA A 882 32.00 41.12 -36.45
N MET A 883 31.58 39.91 -36.79
CA MET A 883 31.16 38.85 -35.87
C MET A 883 32.36 38.37 -35.04
N ASP A 884 32.50 38.83 -33.80
CA ASP A 884 33.15 38.10 -32.70
C ASP A 884 32.82 38.79 -31.37
N ASP A 885 31.78 38.35 -30.67
CA ASP A 885 31.43 38.87 -29.34
C ASP A 885 31.71 37.80 -28.28
N ALA A 886 32.96 37.32 -28.28
CA ALA A 886 33.62 36.84 -27.09
C ALA A 886 34.59 37.93 -26.63
N GLN A 887 34.36 38.45 -25.41
CA GLN A 887 35.31 39.25 -24.62
C GLN A 887 35.40 40.77 -24.89
N ARG A 888 34.33 41.52 -24.61
CA ARG A 888 34.52 42.84 -23.96
C ARG A 888 34.73 42.60 -22.45
N PRO A 889 35.85 43.05 -21.84
CA PRO A 889 36.05 42.91 -20.40
C PRO A 889 35.04 43.82 -19.68
N VAL A 890 33.94 43.23 -19.20
CA VAL A 890 33.03 43.90 -18.28
C VAL A 890 33.83 44.17 -17.01
N HIS A 891 34.15 45.45 -16.72
CA HIS A 891 34.79 45.81 -15.47
C HIS A 891 33.83 45.48 -14.31
N LEU A 892 34.19 44.48 -13.52
CA LEU A 892 33.42 44.03 -12.36
C LEU A 892 33.86 44.84 -11.13
N ALA A 893 32.91 45.49 -10.46
CA ALA A 893 33.12 46.03 -9.13
C ALA A 893 32.86 44.92 -8.10
N ASN A 894 33.84 44.65 -7.23
CA ASN A 894 33.67 43.76 -6.08
C ASN A 894 32.95 44.54 -4.97
N LEU A 895 31.67 44.28 -4.75
CA LEU A 895 30.89 44.83 -3.65
C LEU A 895 30.80 43.80 -2.53
N VAL A 896 31.14 44.18 -1.30
CA VAL A 896 30.96 43.31 -0.13
C VAL A 896 29.56 43.53 0.44
N VAL A 897 28.71 42.51 0.35
CA VAL A 897 27.33 42.51 0.86
C VAL A 897 27.27 41.85 2.23
N THR A 898 26.58 42.47 3.18
CA THR A 898 26.34 41.89 4.51
C THR A 898 25.06 41.05 4.52
N VAL A 899 25.19 39.78 4.91
CA VAL A 899 24.10 38.81 5.03
C VAL A 899 23.75 38.63 6.51
N SER A 900 22.47 38.78 6.85
CA SER A 900 21.95 38.57 8.20
C SER A 900 21.82 37.08 8.54
N SER A 901 22.18 36.71 9.77
CA SER A 901 22.01 35.36 10.31
C SER A 901 20.63 35.16 10.94
N ASP A 902 20.07 33.96 10.81
CA ASP A 902 18.80 33.49 11.38
C ASP A 902 19.03 32.59 12.62
N GLY A 903 20.24 32.05 12.78
CA GLY A 903 20.59 31.09 13.84
C GLY A 903 21.66 30.08 13.45
N LEU A 904 21.67 28.95 14.16
CA LEU A 904 22.58 27.82 13.92
C LEU A 904 21.82 26.51 13.72
N LEU A 905 22.38 25.64 12.89
CA LEU A 905 21.79 24.35 12.53
C LEU A 905 22.77 23.22 12.86
N LEU A 906 22.31 22.22 13.59
CA LEU A 906 23.09 21.06 14.02
C LEU A 906 22.70 19.85 13.17
N TYR A 907 23.67 19.15 12.59
CA TYR A 907 23.50 17.88 11.90
C TYR A 907 24.19 16.77 12.66
N VAL A 908 23.56 15.60 12.75
CA VAL A 908 24.26 14.38 13.19
C VAL A 908 25.34 14.03 12.16
N ALA A 909 26.58 13.84 12.60
CA ALA A 909 27.73 13.64 11.71
C ALA A 909 27.55 12.43 10.78
N GLU A 910 27.07 11.31 11.32
CA GLU A 910 26.86 10.07 10.57
C GLU A 910 25.60 10.05 9.68
N ALA A 911 24.78 11.12 9.72
CA ALA A 911 23.48 11.15 9.05
C ALA A 911 23.57 11.33 7.54
N THR A 912 22.78 10.52 6.84
CA THR A 912 22.53 10.65 5.40
C THR A 912 21.40 11.65 5.11
N TYR A 913 21.42 12.26 3.93
CA TYR A 913 20.38 13.17 3.49
C TYR A 913 19.10 12.40 3.13
N GLU A 914 18.07 12.51 3.97
CA GLU A 914 16.76 11.90 3.74
C GLU A 914 15.67 12.98 3.62
N PRO A 915 14.92 13.01 2.50
CA PRO A 915 13.82 13.95 2.32
C PRO A 915 12.78 13.91 3.44
N GLY A 916 12.49 15.06 4.05
CA GLY A 916 11.40 15.19 5.02
C GLY A 916 11.62 14.58 6.41
N THR A 917 12.83 14.10 6.74
CA THR A 917 13.12 13.57 8.09
C THR A 917 13.43 14.66 9.09
N SER A 918 13.20 14.35 10.37
CA SER A 918 13.16 15.32 11.47
C SER A 918 14.24 15.19 12.56
N PRO A 919 14.63 13.99 13.05
CA PRO A 919 15.39 13.95 14.29
C PRO A 919 16.92 14.01 14.06
N LEU A 920 17.37 14.04 12.81
CA LEU A 920 18.79 14.02 12.43
C LEU A 920 19.38 15.42 12.18
N SER A 921 18.54 16.45 12.19
CA SER A 921 19.00 17.85 12.21
C SER A 921 18.18 18.68 13.19
N SER A 922 18.83 19.60 13.89
CA SER A 922 18.24 20.43 14.93
C SER A 922 18.54 21.91 14.71
N TRP A 923 17.53 22.75 14.78
CA TRP A 923 17.58 24.19 14.56
C TRP A 923 17.54 24.97 15.86
N ILE A 924 18.39 25.99 15.99
CA ILE A 924 18.41 26.91 17.12
C ILE A 924 18.37 28.36 16.57
N PRO A 925 17.21 29.03 16.63
CA PRO A 925 17.06 30.38 16.09
C PRO A 925 17.63 31.46 17.04
N ILE A 926 18.00 32.62 16.48
CA ILE A 926 18.39 33.79 17.27
C ILE A 926 17.20 34.36 18.05
N ALA A 927 15.99 34.33 17.51
CA ALA A 927 14.77 34.78 18.17
C ALA A 927 13.58 33.91 17.77
N TYR A 928 12.56 33.82 18.63
CA TYR A 928 11.28 33.23 18.25
C TYR A 928 10.59 34.13 17.21
N SER A 929 9.82 33.54 16.27
CA SER A 929 8.99 34.32 15.36
C SER A 929 7.87 35.02 16.14
N ASP A 930 7.55 36.28 15.78
CA ASP A 930 6.68 37.23 16.49
C ASP A 930 5.23 36.81 16.89
N ASP A 931 4.83 35.54 16.74
CA ASP A 931 3.45 35.06 16.99
C ASP A 931 3.20 34.45 18.40
N ASP A 932 4.21 34.40 19.28
CA ASP A 932 4.09 33.84 20.66
C ASP A 932 4.03 34.92 21.78
N SER A 933 3.70 36.17 21.46
CA SER A 933 3.57 37.23 22.47
C SER A 933 2.24 37.12 23.24
N MET A 934 2.16 36.18 24.19
CA MET A 934 1.12 36.17 25.23
C MET A 934 1.66 36.09 26.67
N ASP A 935 2.97 36.28 26.91
CA ASP A 935 3.51 36.40 28.26
C ASP A 935 4.75 37.33 28.30
N GLY A 936 4.67 38.38 29.14
CA GLY A 936 5.74 39.14 29.82
C GLY A 936 7.10 39.48 29.14
N PRO A 937 7.79 40.56 29.58
CA PRO A 937 9.04 41.06 28.97
C PRO A 937 10.30 40.21 29.25
N THR A 938 10.18 38.92 29.60
CA THR A 938 11.32 38.06 30.00
C THR A 938 11.42 36.75 29.19
N ILE A 939 10.94 36.72 27.94
CA ILE A 939 11.21 35.58 27.05
C ILE A 939 12.66 35.68 26.54
N ARG A 940 13.55 34.91 27.19
CA ARG A 940 14.97 34.79 26.82
C ARG A 940 15.08 34.17 25.42
N ARG A 941 15.94 34.72 24.56
CA ARG A 941 16.12 34.24 23.18
C ARG A 941 16.67 32.80 23.15
N PRO A 942 16.28 31.93 22.19
CA PRO A 942 16.70 30.52 22.18
C PRO A 942 18.21 30.31 22.11
N LEU A 943 18.90 31.12 21.32
CA LEU A 943 20.37 31.08 21.24
C LEU A 943 21.03 31.50 22.57
N ASP A 944 20.45 32.45 23.31
CA ASP A 944 20.92 32.85 24.65
C ASP A 944 20.70 31.72 25.68
N ARG A 945 19.65 30.90 25.51
CA ARG A 945 19.45 29.70 26.34
C ARG A 945 20.51 28.64 26.02
N PHE A 946 20.77 28.38 24.75
CA PHE A 946 21.79 27.43 24.31
C PHE A 946 23.19 27.80 24.82
N GLU A 947 23.57 29.08 24.73
CA GLU A 947 24.87 29.56 25.22
C GLU A 947 25.06 29.36 26.73
N ARG A 948 24.02 29.66 27.53
CA ARG A 948 24.06 29.46 28.99
C ARG A 948 24.23 27.99 29.38
N LEU A 949 23.55 27.08 28.69
CA LEU A 949 23.68 25.64 28.96
C LEU A 949 25.09 25.14 28.61
N ILE A 950 25.71 25.65 27.55
CA ILE A 950 27.11 25.35 27.21
C ILE A 950 28.06 25.90 28.28
N MET A 951 27.86 27.12 28.77
CA MET A 951 28.68 27.68 29.86
C MET A 951 28.57 26.81 31.12
N ARG A 952 27.37 26.37 31.48
CA ARG A 952 27.15 25.47 32.62
C ARG A 952 27.89 24.15 32.46
N ARG A 953 27.85 23.52 31.27
CA ARG A 953 28.61 22.28 31.00
C ARG A 953 30.13 22.51 31.08
N LEU A 954 30.63 23.66 30.64
CA LEU A 954 32.05 24.03 30.75
C LEU A 954 32.49 24.26 32.20
N GLU A 955 31.67 24.94 33.00
CA GLU A 955 31.93 25.20 34.42
C GLU A 955 32.01 23.89 35.21
N ILE A 956 31.06 22.98 34.99
CA ILE A 956 31.06 21.62 35.58
C ILE A 956 32.34 20.86 35.18
N ALA A 957 32.75 20.93 33.91
CA ALA A 957 33.95 20.25 33.43
C ALA A 957 35.27 20.85 33.99
N SER A 958 35.27 22.15 34.33
CA SER A 958 36.45 22.86 34.85
C SER A 958 36.59 22.85 36.38
N GLY A 959 35.57 22.38 37.11
CA GLY A 959 35.57 22.34 38.58
C GLY A 959 35.49 23.71 39.27
N ALA A 960 35.14 24.78 38.55
CA ALA A 960 35.04 26.14 39.09
C ALA A 960 33.66 26.40 39.72
N GLN A 961 33.67 26.99 40.91
CA GLN A 961 32.50 27.33 41.72
C GLN A 961 31.80 28.58 41.15
N LEU A 962 30.48 28.53 40.98
CA LEU A 962 29.63 29.58 40.39
C LEU A 962 29.66 30.88 41.21
N ASP A 963 30.18 31.97 40.63
CA ASP A 963 29.77 33.34 40.95
C ASP A 963 28.94 33.87 39.78
N ILE A 964 27.61 33.91 39.95
CA ILE A 964 26.69 34.57 39.02
C ILE A 964 26.08 35.78 39.74
N ASP A 965 26.65 36.95 39.49
CA ASP A 965 25.94 38.23 39.48
C ASP A 965 26.44 39.03 38.26
N MET A 966 25.69 38.96 37.16
CA MET A 966 25.43 40.01 36.14
C MET A 966 24.60 39.48 34.97
#